data_AF-A0A2G7G5X5-F1
#
_entry.id   AF-A0A2G7G5X5-F1
#
_cell.length_a   1.000
_cell.length_b   1.000
_cell.length_c   1.000
_cell.angle_alpha   90.00
_cell.angle_beta   90.00
_cell.angle_gamma   90.00
#
_symmetry.space_group_name_H-M   'P 1'
#
loop_
_entity.id
_entity.type
_entity.pdbx_description
1 polymer ?
#
loop_
_entity_poly.entity_id
_entity_poly.type
_entity_poly.pdbx_seq_one_letter_code
_entity_poly.pdbx_strand_id
1 'polypeptide(L)'
;MHSPSPQLLRALRTSISAPNVSNRLCANTRIVSPISRITPHVQTYRNNSSHARPVRMVPRAHTAKPASRDRGPQSTEDTQTDFAALNVLGNIPAPTTAIDACLDNGFHLDNGLKLTNGDGLLLVGGEAFSWRPWTAMGGEKNAMVNKKGQFEVDEQAWGLLGLVWPRPGSPSVMARDEPLLAPRPSSDHSSIRNAEEEDALLTGERTQREQQRSKWAFWKDVGLFSWAFIATIAVIVLAVVYQHETSKNHNAKQPWGPGGKPTGKRNLIFMVSDGMGPTSLTMTRNYRQFTEGLPVDQTLVLDDHIIGTSRTRSSNSLVTDSAAGATAFSCAHKSYNGAISVLPDHSPCGTVLEAAALAGYKTGLVVTTRITDATPACFASHVNLRGYEDRIAEQEIGEHPLGRVVDLMFGGGRCHFLPNSTEGSCRGDDRDLIEIAGQKGFHYLNDRKAFDALNGGSEAKLPLLGLFAEKDIPYEIDRRSQDGVYPSLEEMTRTALKTLSQATADSDKGFFILIEGSRIDHAGHGNDPAAQVHEVLAYDRAFAAVLEFLEQDSTPGVVVSTSDHETGGLSAARQLHDAYPEYKWLPGVLANASHSSEFAGATLREYLSKNPDAKSQRKFARELLEKSLGVVDATDEEVDHLLDPKLPYTNNYVFADIISRRAQIGWSTHGHSAVDVNIYASSTKDAWRLVGNNENTDVGAFLSDYLEVDVEDVTRRLQTPSEWTWKPEVEPSTSTSLSWLGDPLGEAVRTDGLDTYHGEFKKRSMDLETRECGCGELH
;
A
#
# COMPACT_ATOMS: atom_id res chain seq x y z
N MET A 1 -9.37 -5.16 -25.79
CA MET A 1 -8.41 -5.64 -26.81
C MET A 1 -8.94 -6.96 -27.36
N HIS A 2 -9.14 -7.09 -28.67
CA HIS A 2 -9.46 -8.38 -29.27
C HIS A 2 -8.19 -9.21 -29.46
N SER A 3 -8.27 -10.51 -29.22
CA SER A 3 -7.16 -11.43 -29.51
C SER A 3 -6.86 -11.45 -31.01
N PRO A 4 -5.57 -11.52 -31.43
CA PRO A 4 -5.21 -11.57 -32.84
C PRO A 4 -5.83 -12.79 -33.53
N SER A 5 -6.16 -12.67 -34.81
CA SER A 5 -6.80 -13.76 -35.54
C SER A 5 -5.86 -14.98 -35.61
N PRO A 6 -6.39 -16.22 -35.50
CA PRO A 6 -5.58 -17.43 -35.66
C PRO A 6 -4.86 -17.49 -37.02
N GLN A 7 -5.38 -16.81 -38.03
CA GLN A 7 -4.77 -16.68 -39.36
C GLN A 7 -3.49 -15.84 -39.34
N LEU A 8 -3.46 -14.76 -38.54
CA LEU A 8 -2.27 -13.92 -38.34
C LEU A 8 -1.15 -14.71 -37.62
N LEU A 9 -1.50 -15.41 -36.53
CA LEU A 9 -0.55 -16.26 -35.80
C LEU A 9 0.01 -17.37 -36.69
N ARG A 10 -0.80 -17.93 -37.60
CA ARG A 10 -0.36 -18.94 -38.56
C ARG A 10 0.61 -18.38 -39.62
N ALA A 11 0.34 -17.18 -40.13
CA ALA A 11 1.21 -16.50 -41.11
C ALA A 11 2.58 -16.10 -40.52
N LEU A 12 2.61 -15.67 -39.26
CA LEU A 12 3.85 -15.41 -38.51
C LEU A 12 4.69 -16.68 -38.30
N ARG A 13 4.04 -17.82 -38.06
CA ARG A 13 4.75 -19.13 -37.91
C ARG A 13 5.35 -19.63 -39.22
N THR A 14 4.67 -19.44 -40.36
CA THR A 14 5.15 -19.94 -41.67
C THR A 14 6.30 -19.11 -42.24
N SER A 15 6.40 -17.83 -41.91
CA SER A 15 7.47 -16.94 -42.40
C SER A 15 8.84 -17.21 -41.75
N ILE A 16 8.88 -17.95 -40.64
CA ILE A 16 10.11 -18.28 -39.89
C ILE A 16 10.66 -19.68 -40.26
N SER A 17 9.89 -20.51 -40.98
CA SER A 17 10.21 -21.95 -41.20
C SER A 17 10.65 -22.31 -42.63
N ALA A 18 11.36 -21.43 -43.34
CA ALA A 18 11.96 -21.76 -44.64
C ALA A 18 13.49 -21.72 -44.58
N PRO A 19 14.19 -22.87 -44.44
CA PRO A 19 15.60 -22.95 -44.79
C PRO A 19 15.72 -23.13 -46.30
N ASN A 20 16.52 -22.28 -46.96
CA ASN A 20 16.93 -22.49 -48.35
C ASN A 20 17.72 -23.80 -48.45
N VAL A 21 17.12 -24.81 -49.08
CA VAL A 21 17.78 -26.07 -49.45
C VAL A 21 18.50 -25.88 -50.78
N SER A 22 19.84 -25.91 -50.76
CA SER A 22 20.64 -26.20 -51.95
C SER A 22 21.15 -27.63 -51.87
N ASN A 23 20.60 -28.49 -52.73
CA ASN A 23 20.96 -29.89 -52.94
C ASN A 23 22.45 -30.08 -53.27
N ARG A 24 23.09 -31.10 -52.68
CA ARG A 24 24.03 -32.00 -53.40
C ARG A 24 24.18 -33.35 -52.68
N LEU A 25 24.15 -34.40 -53.51
CA LEU A 25 24.08 -35.82 -53.20
C LEU A 25 25.41 -36.43 -52.71
N CYS A 26 25.26 -37.43 -51.82
CA CYS A 26 25.99 -38.70 -51.62
C CYS A 26 27.52 -38.77 -51.68
N ALA A 27 28.13 -39.29 -50.59
CA ALA A 27 28.81 -40.60 -50.58
C ALA A 27 29.25 -41.03 -49.15
N ASN A 28 28.97 -42.28 -48.80
CA ASN A 28 29.51 -43.01 -47.66
C ASN A 28 30.86 -43.64 -48.00
N THR A 29 31.81 -43.67 -47.05
CA THR A 29 32.70 -44.83 -46.85
C THR A 29 33.38 -44.83 -45.47
N ARG A 30 33.36 -46.00 -44.82
CA ARG A 30 34.12 -46.40 -43.61
C ARG A 30 35.59 -46.70 -43.94
N ILE A 31 36.48 -46.72 -42.93
CA ILE A 31 37.63 -47.64 -42.69
C ILE A 31 38.28 -47.22 -41.33
N VAL A 32 38.17 -47.99 -40.24
CA VAL A 32 39.08 -49.02 -39.64
C VAL A 32 40.45 -48.50 -39.13
N SER A 33 40.69 -48.75 -37.83
CA SER A 33 41.90 -48.60 -36.95
C SER A 33 43.14 -49.42 -37.43
N PRO A 34 44.31 -49.64 -36.72
CA PRO A 34 44.64 -49.47 -35.26
C PRO A 34 46.15 -49.24 -34.82
N ILE A 35 46.43 -49.33 -33.48
CA ILE A 35 47.71 -49.73 -32.76
C ILE A 35 48.91 -48.72 -32.74
N SER A 36 49.83 -48.55 -31.74
CA SER A 36 50.04 -48.91 -30.30
C SER A 36 51.37 -48.30 -29.75
N ARG A 37 51.43 -48.05 -28.41
CA ARG A 37 52.54 -48.12 -27.39
C ARG A 37 53.85 -47.26 -27.50
N ILE A 38 54.27 -46.64 -26.37
CA ILE A 38 55.36 -47.05 -25.41
C ILE A 38 55.67 -45.88 -24.42
N THR A 39 55.80 -46.20 -23.11
CA THR A 39 56.26 -45.41 -21.92
C THR A 39 57.74 -45.74 -21.59
N PRO A 40 58.56 -45.00 -20.77
CA PRO A 40 58.29 -44.67 -19.35
C PRO A 40 58.97 -43.43 -18.64
N HIS A 41 58.35 -43.08 -17.51
CA HIS A 41 58.75 -42.48 -16.21
C HIS A 41 60.04 -41.66 -15.98
N VAL A 42 59.87 -40.47 -15.34
CA VAL A 42 60.46 -40.08 -14.03
C VAL A 42 59.48 -39.11 -13.29
N GLN A 43 59.26 -39.31 -11.98
CA GLN A 43 58.49 -38.42 -11.07
C GLN A 43 59.43 -37.63 -10.15
N THR A 44 59.11 -36.38 -9.80
CA THR A 44 58.68 -35.99 -8.42
C THR A 44 58.36 -34.49 -8.26
N TYR A 45 57.14 -34.27 -7.73
CA TYR A 45 56.57 -33.18 -6.92
C TYR A 45 56.78 -31.68 -7.23
N ARG A 46 55.67 -31.02 -7.61
CA ARG A 46 55.19 -29.74 -7.04
C ARG A 46 53.69 -29.54 -7.32
N ASN A 47 53.01 -28.95 -6.32
CA ASN A 47 51.58 -28.66 -6.23
C ASN A 47 51.00 -27.96 -7.47
N ASN A 48 49.82 -28.40 -7.92
CA ASN A 48 48.96 -27.62 -8.81
C ASN A 48 47.48 -27.77 -8.41
N SER A 49 46.88 -26.61 -8.14
CA SER A 49 45.46 -26.34 -8.20
C SER A 49 44.97 -26.46 -9.65
N SER A 50 43.92 -27.24 -9.87
CA SER A 50 43.21 -27.28 -11.15
C SER A 50 41.71 -27.34 -10.92
N HIS A 51 41.03 -26.36 -11.51
CA HIS A 51 39.59 -26.24 -11.68
C HIS A 51 38.91 -27.58 -12.04
N ALA A 52 38.00 -28.02 -11.19
CA ALA A 52 37.08 -29.09 -11.49
C ALA A 52 36.00 -28.58 -12.46
N ARG A 53 35.88 -29.24 -13.61
CA ARG A 53 34.78 -29.10 -14.56
C ARG A 53 33.45 -29.54 -13.91
N PRO A 54 32.33 -28.82 -14.12
CA PRO A 54 31.03 -29.29 -13.68
C PRO A 54 30.56 -30.49 -14.51
N VAL A 55 29.93 -31.41 -13.78
CA VAL A 55 29.41 -32.70 -14.22
C VAL A 55 28.35 -32.55 -15.30
N ARG A 56 28.45 -33.39 -16.33
CA ARG A 56 27.47 -33.61 -17.39
C ARG A 56 26.11 -33.99 -16.77
N MET A 57 25.11 -33.10 -16.86
CA MET A 57 23.74 -33.42 -16.47
C MET A 57 23.20 -34.59 -17.30
N VAL A 58 22.76 -35.64 -16.60
CA VAL A 58 22.07 -36.81 -17.13
C VAL A 58 20.62 -36.39 -17.46
N PRO A 59 20.06 -36.75 -18.64
CA PRO A 59 18.64 -36.52 -18.91
C PRO A 59 17.80 -37.31 -17.90
N ARG A 60 16.85 -36.65 -17.22
CA ARG A 60 15.84 -37.33 -16.41
C ARG A 60 15.04 -38.29 -17.29
N ALA A 61 15.38 -39.56 -17.23
CA ALA A 61 14.57 -40.63 -17.79
C ALA A 61 13.25 -40.70 -17.02
N HIS A 62 12.13 -40.67 -17.75
CA HIS A 62 10.80 -40.92 -17.20
C HIS A 62 10.79 -42.26 -16.45
N THR A 63 10.19 -42.27 -15.26
CA THR A 63 9.95 -43.50 -14.49
C THR A 63 9.12 -44.49 -15.32
N ALA A 64 9.49 -45.77 -15.28
CA ALA A 64 8.76 -46.82 -15.99
C ALA A 64 7.29 -46.92 -15.54
N LYS A 65 6.37 -47.10 -16.50
CA LYS A 65 4.94 -47.33 -16.25
C LYS A 65 4.74 -48.56 -15.34
N PRO A 66 3.78 -48.53 -14.39
CA PRO A 66 3.43 -49.71 -13.59
C PRO A 66 2.99 -50.88 -14.48
N ALA A 67 3.46 -52.09 -14.15
CA ALA A 67 3.27 -53.30 -14.97
C ALA A 67 2.01 -54.11 -14.62
N SER A 68 1.08 -53.60 -13.80
CA SER A 68 -0.22 -54.26 -13.60
C SER A 68 -1.38 -53.29 -13.84
N ARG A 69 -2.33 -53.73 -14.68
CA ARG A 69 -3.64 -53.13 -14.86
C ARG A 69 -4.64 -54.06 -14.20
N ASP A 70 -4.84 -53.91 -12.89
CA ASP A 70 -6.08 -54.38 -12.29
C ASP A 70 -7.11 -53.26 -12.47
N ARG A 71 -7.78 -53.29 -13.63
CA ARG A 71 -9.07 -52.61 -13.78
C ARG A 71 -10.07 -53.72 -13.58
N GLY A 72 -10.95 -53.57 -12.60
CA GLY A 72 -12.05 -54.48 -12.31
C GLY A 72 -12.91 -54.81 -13.55
N PRO A 73 -13.98 -55.59 -13.39
CA PRO A 73 -14.66 -56.25 -14.49
C PRO A 73 -15.02 -55.30 -15.65
N GLN A 74 -14.88 -55.82 -16.86
CA GLN A 74 -15.02 -55.08 -18.11
C GLN A 74 -16.43 -54.48 -18.21
N SER A 75 -16.50 -53.14 -18.27
CA SER A 75 -17.76 -52.43 -18.53
C SER A 75 -18.28 -52.80 -19.91
N THR A 76 -19.59 -53.04 -20.02
CA THR A 76 -20.31 -53.36 -21.27
C THR A 76 -20.94 -52.13 -21.92
N GLU A 77 -20.56 -50.91 -21.50
CA GLU A 77 -21.08 -49.67 -22.09
C GLU A 77 -20.29 -49.24 -23.33
N ASP A 78 -21.01 -48.97 -24.43
CA ASP A 78 -20.47 -48.66 -25.76
C ASP A 78 -19.96 -47.19 -25.90
N THR A 79 -19.83 -46.46 -24.79
CA THR A 79 -19.42 -45.05 -24.76
C THR A 79 -18.23 -44.83 -23.84
N GLN A 80 -17.06 -45.35 -24.23
CA GLN A 80 -15.81 -44.98 -23.58
C GLN A 80 -15.37 -43.58 -24.04
N THR A 81 -15.48 -42.59 -23.15
CA THR A 81 -14.95 -41.25 -23.40
C THR A 81 -13.43 -41.26 -23.32
N ASP A 82 -12.76 -41.05 -24.46
CA ASP A 82 -11.30 -40.86 -24.51
C ASP A 82 -10.94 -39.43 -24.11
N PHE A 83 -10.47 -39.24 -22.88
CA PHE A 83 -10.01 -37.94 -22.38
C PHE A 83 -8.82 -37.37 -23.17
N ALA A 84 -8.08 -38.19 -23.94
CA ALA A 84 -7.06 -37.69 -24.85
C ALA A 84 -7.68 -36.93 -26.04
N ALA A 85 -8.89 -37.29 -26.47
CA ALA A 85 -9.63 -36.61 -27.53
C ALA A 85 -10.23 -35.26 -27.07
N LEU A 86 -10.30 -35.02 -25.76
CA LEU A 86 -10.76 -33.76 -25.15
C LEU A 86 -9.61 -32.79 -24.79
N ASN A 87 -8.36 -33.15 -25.09
CA ASN A 87 -7.21 -32.29 -24.86
C ASN A 87 -7.03 -31.26 -26.00
N VAL A 88 -7.96 -30.29 -26.07
CA VAL A 88 -7.97 -29.22 -27.09
C VAL A 88 -6.76 -28.28 -26.95
N LEU A 89 -6.10 -28.25 -25.79
CA LEU A 89 -4.97 -27.36 -25.49
C LEU A 89 -3.60 -28.05 -25.54
N GLY A 90 -3.55 -29.38 -25.73
CA GLY A 90 -2.30 -30.16 -25.66
C GLY A 90 -1.25 -29.82 -26.72
N ASN A 91 -1.65 -29.11 -27.78
CA ASN A 91 -0.78 -28.60 -28.84
C ASN A 91 -0.61 -27.07 -28.81
N ILE A 92 -1.06 -26.38 -27.76
CA ILE A 92 -0.83 -24.94 -27.59
C ILE A 92 0.50 -24.77 -26.85
N PRO A 93 1.52 -24.12 -27.46
CA PRO A 93 2.75 -23.80 -26.76
C PRO A 93 2.46 -22.90 -25.55
N ALA A 94 3.11 -23.16 -24.41
CA ALA A 94 2.99 -22.27 -23.26
C ALA A 94 3.49 -20.85 -23.64
N PRO A 95 2.77 -19.78 -23.25
CA PRO A 95 3.25 -18.42 -23.45
C PRO A 95 4.54 -18.22 -22.66
N THR A 96 5.46 -17.38 -23.17
CA THR A 96 6.67 -17.02 -22.42
C THR A 96 6.30 -16.25 -21.17
N THR A 97 6.73 -16.72 -20.01
CA THR A 97 6.50 -16.04 -18.72
C THR A 97 7.78 -15.61 -18.04
N ALA A 98 8.94 -16.17 -18.43
CA ALA A 98 10.21 -15.89 -17.80
C ALA A 98 11.43 -16.05 -18.72
N ILE A 99 12.53 -15.39 -18.33
CA ILE A 99 13.87 -15.63 -18.86
C ILE A 99 14.46 -16.85 -18.11
N ASP A 100 14.81 -17.89 -18.86
CA ASP A 100 15.36 -19.15 -18.33
C ASP A 100 16.89 -19.07 -18.17
N ALA A 101 17.57 -18.32 -19.04
CA ALA A 101 19.00 -18.05 -18.91
C ALA A 101 19.43 -16.73 -19.54
N CYS A 102 20.36 -16.03 -18.89
CA CYS A 102 21.06 -14.88 -19.46
C CYS A 102 22.40 -15.34 -20.08
N LEU A 103 22.68 -14.87 -21.29
CA LEU A 103 23.95 -15.05 -21.99
C LEU A 103 24.69 -13.71 -22.04
N ASP A 104 26.00 -13.76 -22.26
CA ASP A 104 26.84 -12.59 -22.49
C ASP A 104 26.38 -11.75 -23.70
N ASN A 105 25.65 -12.36 -24.64
CA ASN A 105 25.14 -11.71 -25.84
C ASN A 105 23.60 -11.84 -26.02
N GLY A 106 22.83 -12.18 -24.98
CA GLY A 106 21.39 -12.38 -25.12
C GLY A 106 20.66 -13.11 -23.99
N PHE A 107 19.49 -13.67 -24.29
CA PHE A 107 18.63 -14.37 -23.33
C PHE A 107 17.96 -15.61 -23.95
N HIS A 108 17.75 -16.63 -23.14
CA HIS A 108 16.88 -17.77 -23.43
C HIS A 108 15.57 -17.62 -22.68
N LEU A 109 14.46 -17.85 -23.37
CA LEU A 109 13.12 -17.83 -22.79
C LEU A 109 12.67 -19.26 -22.44
N ASP A 110 11.83 -19.38 -21.43
CA ASP A 110 11.22 -20.62 -20.93
C ASP A 110 10.46 -21.43 -22.00
N ASN A 111 10.01 -20.76 -23.08
CA ASN A 111 9.39 -21.40 -24.24
C ASN A 111 10.40 -21.93 -25.29
N GLY A 112 11.71 -21.83 -25.02
CA GLY A 112 12.78 -22.29 -25.89
C GLY A 112 13.27 -21.28 -26.93
N LEU A 113 12.70 -20.06 -27.01
CA LEU A 113 13.19 -19.01 -27.89
C LEU A 113 14.54 -18.47 -27.40
N LYS A 114 15.48 -18.29 -28.32
CA LYS A 114 16.81 -17.74 -28.03
C LYS A 114 16.97 -16.43 -28.75
N LEU A 115 17.21 -15.36 -27.99
CA LEU A 115 17.52 -14.04 -28.51
C LEU A 115 19.01 -13.82 -28.29
N THR A 116 19.81 -13.79 -29.35
CA THR A 116 21.26 -13.60 -29.24
C THR A 116 21.73 -12.56 -30.25
N ASN A 117 22.93 -12.01 -30.06
CA ASN A 117 23.55 -11.09 -31.01
C ASN A 117 22.73 -9.81 -31.27
N GLY A 118 21.98 -9.37 -30.25
CA GLY A 118 21.25 -8.11 -30.31
C GLY A 118 19.86 -8.17 -30.94
N ASP A 119 19.33 -9.38 -31.17
CA ASP A 119 17.94 -9.63 -31.56
C ASP A 119 16.94 -8.84 -30.68
N GLY A 120 15.95 -8.23 -31.32
CA GLY A 120 14.79 -7.67 -30.64
C GLY A 120 13.77 -8.77 -30.30
N LEU A 121 12.86 -8.46 -29.36
CA LEU A 121 11.73 -9.32 -29.01
C LEU A 121 10.42 -8.65 -29.43
N LEU A 122 9.57 -9.38 -30.14
CA LEU A 122 8.21 -8.94 -30.45
C LEU A 122 7.21 -9.84 -29.72
N LEU A 123 6.35 -9.23 -28.90
CA LEU A 123 5.26 -9.92 -28.19
C LEU A 123 3.94 -9.68 -28.92
N VAL A 124 3.34 -10.74 -29.48
CA VAL A 124 2.07 -10.66 -30.20
C VAL A 124 1.11 -11.72 -29.65
N GLY A 125 0.01 -11.27 -29.04
CA GLY A 125 -1.03 -12.17 -28.53
C GLY A 125 -0.56 -13.14 -27.43
N GLY A 126 0.44 -12.75 -26.63
CA GLY A 126 1.03 -13.59 -25.58
C GLY A 126 2.15 -14.53 -26.07
N GLU A 127 2.48 -14.52 -27.36
CA GLU A 127 3.61 -15.27 -27.93
C GLU A 127 4.80 -14.33 -28.21
N ALA A 128 6.01 -14.83 -27.95
CA ALA A 128 7.27 -14.13 -28.15
C ALA A 128 7.94 -14.57 -29.46
N PHE A 129 8.38 -13.59 -30.27
CA PHE A 129 9.06 -13.81 -31.55
C PHE A 129 10.40 -13.06 -31.57
N SER A 130 11.44 -13.67 -32.15
CA SER A 130 12.70 -12.97 -32.43
C SER A 130 12.49 -12.00 -33.59
N TRP A 131 12.90 -10.75 -33.41
CA TRP A 131 12.70 -9.66 -34.37
C TRP A 131 14.02 -9.00 -34.73
N ARG A 132 14.32 -8.97 -36.05
CA ARG A 132 15.54 -8.40 -36.62
C ARG A 132 15.20 -7.38 -37.71
N PRO A 133 14.70 -6.19 -37.36
CA PRO A 133 14.22 -5.21 -38.34
C PRO A 133 15.28 -4.79 -39.37
N TRP A 134 16.57 -4.81 -38.99
CA TRP A 134 17.69 -4.46 -39.87
C TRP A 134 17.89 -5.44 -41.04
N THR A 135 17.48 -6.72 -40.91
CA THR A 135 17.64 -7.69 -42.00
C THR A 135 16.69 -7.41 -43.17
N ALA A 136 15.51 -6.83 -42.90
CA ALA A 136 14.57 -6.44 -43.94
C ALA A 136 15.09 -5.29 -44.82
N MET A 137 15.95 -4.44 -44.23
CA MET A 137 16.56 -3.28 -44.88
C MET A 137 17.91 -3.60 -45.55
N GLY A 138 18.36 -4.86 -45.51
CA GLY A 138 19.67 -5.27 -46.03
C GLY A 138 20.87 -4.63 -45.31
N GLY A 139 20.68 -4.12 -44.08
CA GLY A 139 21.66 -3.35 -43.32
C GLY A 139 22.16 -4.05 -42.05
N GLU A 140 23.21 -3.48 -41.44
CA GLU A 140 23.69 -3.88 -40.11
C GLU A 140 22.87 -3.21 -38.99
N LYS A 141 22.93 -3.75 -37.77
CA LYS A 141 22.15 -3.29 -36.60
C LYS A 141 22.27 -1.78 -36.33
N ASN A 142 23.43 -1.18 -36.64
CA ASN A 142 23.72 0.24 -36.43
C ASN A 142 22.98 1.17 -37.43
N ALA A 143 22.38 0.62 -38.49
CA ALA A 143 21.64 1.40 -39.49
C ALA A 143 20.29 1.94 -38.99
N MET A 144 19.81 1.48 -37.83
CA MET A 144 18.52 1.88 -37.24
C MET A 144 18.67 2.97 -36.16
N VAL A 145 19.84 3.60 -36.08
CA VAL A 145 20.07 4.71 -35.17
C VAL A 145 20.29 5.96 -36.00
N ASN A 146 19.41 6.94 -35.85
CA ASN A 146 19.49 8.17 -36.61
C ASN A 146 20.65 9.06 -36.12
N LYS A 147 20.91 10.17 -36.82
CA LYS A 147 22.01 11.09 -36.50
C LYS A 147 21.90 11.73 -35.11
N LYS A 148 20.75 11.61 -34.43
CA LYS A 148 20.52 12.07 -33.05
C LYS A 148 20.70 10.96 -32.01
N GLY A 149 21.14 9.77 -32.39
CA GLY A 149 21.30 8.63 -31.49
C GLY A 149 19.99 7.95 -31.12
N GLN A 150 18.88 8.28 -31.79
CA GLN A 150 17.57 7.70 -31.53
C GLN A 150 17.33 6.47 -32.41
N PHE A 151 16.67 5.46 -31.86
CA PHE A 151 16.27 4.28 -32.61
C PHE A 151 15.13 4.64 -33.56
N GLU A 152 15.36 4.51 -34.86
CA GLU A 152 14.42 4.83 -35.93
C GLU A 152 14.29 3.61 -36.85
N VAL A 153 13.06 3.10 -36.95
CA VAL A 153 12.73 1.89 -37.70
C VAL A 153 11.90 2.29 -38.92
N ASP A 154 12.42 2.01 -40.11
CA ASP A 154 11.73 2.29 -41.37
C ASP A 154 10.38 1.58 -41.45
N GLU A 155 9.37 2.22 -42.06
CA GLU A 155 8.03 1.66 -42.26
C GLU A 155 8.05 0.27 -42.92
N GLN A 156 9.03 0.01 -43.80
CA GLN A 156 9.17 -1.29 -44.46
C GLN A 156 9.47 -2.43 -43.48
N ALA A 157 10.17 -2.14 -42.37
CA ALA A 157 10.46 -3.14 -41.33
C ALA A 157 9.23 -3.52 -40.49
N TRP A 158 8.13 -2.77 -40.60
CA TRP A 158 6.84 -3.06 -39.95
C TRP A 158 5.89 -3.90 -40.83
N GLY A 159 6.29 -4.27 -42.05
CA GLY A 159 5.50 -4.92 -43.11
C GLY A 159 4.26 -5.71 -42.66
N LEU A 160 4.42 -6.92 -42.11
CA LEU A 160 3.30 -7.81 -41.77
C LEU A 160 2.39 -7.24 -40.65
N LEU A 161 2.93 -6.37 -39.78
CA LEU A 161 2.18 -5.71 -38.70
C LEU A 161 1.34 -4.53 -39.21
N GLY A 162 1.68 -3.97 -40.38
CA GLY A 162 0.87 -2.95 -41.05
C GLY A 162 -0.50 -3.45 -41.53
N LEU A 163 -0.68 -4.78 -41.59
CA LEU A 163 -1.94 -5.47 -41.90
C LEU A 163 -2.82 -5.73 -40.65
N VAL A 164 -2.34 -5.37 -39.45
CA VAL A 164 -3.01 -5.61 -38.18
C VAL A 164 -3.66 -4.33 -37.68
N TRP A 165 -4.90 -4.43 -37.15
CA TRP A 165 -5.62 -3.32 -36.55
C TRP A 165 -5.82 -3.52 -35.04
N PRO A 166 -5.59 -2.49 -34.20
CA PRO A 166 -5.01 -1.19 -34.55
C PRO A 166 -3.51 -1.29 -34.83
N ARG A 167 -2.99 -0.43 -35.73
CA ARG A 167 -1.55 -0.39 -36.01
C ARG A 167 -0.78 0.01 -34.74
N PRO A 168 0.30 -0.68 -34.37
CA PRO A 168 1.15 -0.24 -33.27
C PRO A 168 1.86 1.07 -33.67
N GLY A 169 1.54 2.20 -33.02
CA GLY A 169 2.33 3.43 -33.12
C GLY A 169 1.66 4.72 -33.61
N SER A 170 0.33 4.86 -33.67
CA SER A 170 -0.29 6.17 -34.00
C SER A 170 -1.39 6.58 -33.00
N PRO A 171 -1.31 7.79 -32.40
CA PRO A 171 -2.44 8.38 -31.70
C PRO A 171 -3.49 8.86 -32.73
N SER A 172 -4.71 8.37 -32.53
CA SER A 172 -5.96 8.54 -33.29
C SER A 172 -6.23 9.89 -34.00
N VAL A 173 -6.52 9.86 -35.31
CA VAL A 173 -7.56 10.66 -36.03
C VAL A 173 -8.02 9.92 -37.32
N MET A 174 -9.31 10.01 -37.66
CA MET A 174 -9.98 9.41 -38.82
C MET A 174 -9.52 9.97 -40.18
N ALA A 175 -9.41 9.11 -41.20
CA ALA A 175 -9.76 9.41 -42.60
C ALA A 175 -9.95 8.10 -43.39
N ARG A 176 -10.98 8.06 -44.25
CA ARG A 176 -11.24 7.00 -45.23
C ARG A 176 -10.38 7.21 -46.48
N ASP A 177 -9.91 6.12 -47.09
CA ASP A 177 -10.02 5.83 -48.53
C ASP A 177 -9.50 4.40 -48.82
N GLU A 178 -10.27 3.63 -49.59
CA GLU A 178 -9.98 2.28 -50.14
C GLU A 178 -9.61 2.40 -51.64
N PRO A 179 -9.22 1.36 -52.42
CA PRO A 179 -8.88 -0.05 -52.11
C PRO A 179 -7.64 -0.60 -52.89
N LEU A 180 -7.25 -1.87 -52.69
CA LEU A 180 -6.72 -2.75 -53.75
C LEU A 180 -6.69 -4.25 -53.33
N LEU A 181 -7.15 -5.10 -54.26
CA LEU A 181 -7.51 -6.52 -54.15
C LEU A 181 -6.34 -7.50 -54.34
N ALA A 182 -6.42 -8.72 -53.76
CA ALA A 182 -6.16 -10.04 -54.40
C ALA A 182 -6.54 -11.21 -53.42
N PRO A 183 -6.66 -12.49 -53.86
CA PRO A 183 -7.95 -13.17 -54.07
C PRO A 183 -8.22 -14.34 -53.10
N ARG A 184 -9.50 -14.68 -52.88
CA ARG A 184 -9.92 -15.94 -52.25
C ARG A 184 -10.40 -16.95 -53.30
N PRO A 185 -10.18 -18.27 -53.10
CA PRO A 185 -10.69 -19.30 -53.99
C PRO A 185 -12.21 -19.44 -53.90
N SER A 186 -12.81 -19.74 -55.04
CA SER A 186 -14.24 -19.88 -55.32
C SER A 186 -14.89 -21.07 -54.60
N SER A 187 -16.14 -20.91 -54.18
CA SER A 187 -17.05 -21.98 -53.78
C SER A 187 -18.00 -22.35 -54.93
N ASP A 188 -18.20 -23.66 -55.14
CA ASP A 188 -18.84 -24.31 -56.29
C ASP A 188 -20.36 -24.15 -56.48
N HIS A 189 -20.97 -23.03 -56.08
CA HIS A 189 -22.41 -22.85 -56.24
C HIS A 189 -22.81 -21.43 -56.69
N SER A 190 -22.62 -21.13 -57.98
CA SER A 190 -23.40 -20.12 -58.71
C SER A 190 -23.17 -20.24 -60.22
N SER A 191 -24.15 -20.75 -60.96
CA SER A 191 -24.04 -21.14 -62.37
C SER A 191 -24.57 -20.11 -63.38
N ILE A 192 -24.64 -18.81 -63.04
CA ILE A 192 -25.39 -17.84 -63.89
C ILE A 192 -24.61 -16.57 -64.27
N ARG A 193 -23.29 -16.44 -64.02
CA ARG A 193 -22.58 -15.17 -64.32
C ARG A 193 -21.28 -15.20 -65.10
N ASN A 194 -20.85 -16.34 -65.64
CA ASN A 194 -19.53 -16.40 -66.29
C ASN A 194 -19.54 -16.29 -67.82
N ALA A 195 -20.70 -16.31 -68.49
CA ALA A 195 -20.73 -16.20 -69.96
C ALA A 195 -20.57 -14.75 -70.45
N GLU A 196 -21.05 -13.76 -69.69
CA GLU A 196 -21.02 -12.34 -70.08
C GLU A 196 -19.74 -11.62 -69.63
N GLU A 197 -19.04 -12.13 -68.60
CA GLU A 197 -17.75 -11.59 -68.14
C GLU A 197 -16.57 -12.07 -69.01
N GLU A 198 -16.64 -13.25 -69.64
CA GLU A 198 -15.61 -13.72 -70.57
C GLU A 198 -15.67 -13.00 -71.94
N ASP A 199 -16.86 -12.59 -72.40
CA ASP A 199 -17.03 -11.91 -73.69
C ASP A 199 -16.58 -10.43 -73.65
N ALA A 200 -16.71 -9.78 -72.49
CA ALA A 200 -16.23 -8.41 -72.25
C ALA A 200 -14.69 -8.32 -72.11
N LEU A 201 -14.04 -9.41 -71.69
CA LEU A 201 -12.58 -9.50 -71.56
C LEU A 201 -11.85 -9.76 -72.89
N LEU A 202 -12.55 -10.29 -73.90
CA LEU A 202 -11.98 -10.58 -75.23
C LEU A 202 -12.24 -9.48 -76.26
N THR A 203 -13.20 -8.58 -76.04
CA THR A 203 -13.60 -7.55 -77.04
C THR A 203 -13.36 -6.11 -76.60
N GLY A 204 -13.12 -5.85 -75.31
CA GLY A 204 -12.69 -4.54 -74.80
C GLY A 204 -13.75 -3.42 -74.85
N GLU A 205 -15.02 -3.71 -75.14
CA GLU A 205 -16.10 -2.73 -75.09
C GLU A 205 -16.93 -2.83 -73.78
N ARG A 206 -17.14 -1.68 -73.14
CA ARG A 206 -17.96 -1.54 -71.92
C ARG A 206 -19.44 -1.71 -72.25
N THR A 207 -20.09 -2.71 -71.66
CA THR A 207 -21.56 -2.79 -71.62
C THR A 207 -22.10 -1.81 -70.58
N GLN A 208 -22.71 -0.71 -71.02
CA GLN A 208 -23.51 0.15 -70.15
C GLN A 208 -24.89 -0.47 -69.96
N ARG A 209 -25.30 -0.67 -68.70
CA ARG A 209 -26.71 -0.82 -68.35
C ARG A 209 -27.04 0.04 -67.13
N GLU A 210 -27.74 1.13 -67.36
CA GLU A 210 -28.39 1.93 -66.31
C GLU A 210 -29.43 1.06 -65.57
N GLN A 211 -29.24 0.87 -64.27
CA GLN A 211 -30.32 0.47 -63.36
C GLN A 211 -30.70 1.65 -62.49
N GLN A 212 -31.89 2.22 -62.74
CA GLN A 212 -32.55 3.17 -61.84
C GLN A 212 -32.74 2.51 -60.47
N ARG A 213 -31.90 2.87 -59.49
CA ARG A 213 -32.18 2.57 -58.07
C ARG A 213 -33.32 3.48 -57.58
N SER A 214 -34.45 2.87 -57.26
CA SER A 214 -35.61 3.54 -56.66
C SER A 214 -35.22 4.27 -55.36
N LYS A 215 -35.62 5.55 -55.22
CA LYS A 215 -35.42 6.37 -54.02
C LYS A 215 -35.93 5.71 -52.73
N TRP A 216 -36.87 4.77 -52.83
CA TRP A 216 -37.42 4.05 -51.68
C TRP A 216 -36.44 3.03 -51.08
N ALA A 217 -35.59 2.41 -51.90
CA ALA A 217 -34.55 1.50 -51.41
C ALA A 217 -33.50 2.25 -50.57
N PHE A 218 -33.12 3.45 -51.00
CA PHE A 218 -32.17 4.30 -50.27
C PHE A 218 -32.67 4.68 -48.87
N TRP A 219 -33.93 5.12 -48.73
CA TRP A 219 -34.48 5.48 -47.42
C TRP A 219 -34.69 4.27 -46.49
N LYS A 220 -34.97 3.10 -47.05
CA LYS A 220 -35.02 1.84 -46.30
C LYS A 220 -33.62 1.46 -45.77
N ASP A 221 -32.59 1.61 -46.59
CA ASP A 221 -31.20 1.34 -46.20
C ASP A 221 -30.71 2.34 -45.13
N VAL A 222 -31.07 3.63 -45.25
CA VAL A 222 -30.77 4.66 -44.23
C VAL A 222 -31.50 4.40 -42.92
N GLY A 223 -32.77 3.96 -42.98
CA GLY A 223 -33.55 3.60 -41.80
C GLY A 223 -32.98 2.37 -41.08
N LEU A 224 -32.63 1.32 -41.82
CA LEU A 224 -31.96 0.12 -41.30
C LEU A 224 -30.58 0.44 -40.71
N PHE A 225 -29.80 1.30 -41.37
CA PHE A 225 -28.50 1.74 -40.87
C PHE A 225 -28.62 2.53 -39.57
N SER A 226 -29.57 3.47 -39.50
CA SER A 226 -29.79 4.27 -38.29
C SER A 226 -30.27 3.41 -37.12
N TRP A 227 -31.16 2.45 -37.38
CA TRP A 227 -31.63 1.51 -36.37
C TRP A 227 -30.50 0.59 -35.88
N ALA A 228 -29.71 0.02 -36.80
CA ALA A 228 -28.56 -0.81 -36.46
C ALA A 228 -27.49 -0.02 -35.68
N PHE A 229 -27.26 1.24 -36.03
CA PHE A 229 -26.32 2.12 -35.34
C PHE A 229 -26.75 2.41 -33.90
N ILE A 230 -28.03 2.77 -33.69
CA ILE A 230 -28.57 3.01 -32.34
C ILE A 230 -28.57 1.72 -31.52
N ALA A 231 -28.96 0.58 -32.10
CA ALA A 231 -28.92 -0.72 -31.43
C ALA A 231 -27.50 -1.11 -31.03
N THR A 232 -26.50 -0.83 -31.88
CA THR A 232 -25.09 -1.10 -31.58
C THR A 232 -24.59 -0.23 -30.44
N ILE A 233 -24.92 1.07 -30.41
CA ILE A 233 -24.58 1.95 -29.29
C ILE A 233 -25.22 1.44 -27.99
N ALA A 234 -26.50 1.09 -28.02
CA ALA A 234 -27.19 0.56 -26.85
C ALA A 234 -26.52 -0.72 -26.32
N VAL A 235 -26.16 -1.65 -27.20
CA VAL A 235 -25.44 -2.89 -26.83
C VAL A 235 -24.06 -2.59 -26.28
N ILE A 236 -23.32 -1.63 -26.84
CA ILE A 236 -22.00 -1.22 -26.31
C ILE A 236 -22.15 -0.60 -24.93
N VAL A 237 -23.11 0.31 -24.73
CA VAL A 237 -23.38 0.90 -23.42
C VAL A 237 -23.77 -0.17 -22.42
N LEU A 238 -24.65 -1.11 -22.78
CA LEU A 238 -25.04 -2.22 -21.92
C LEU A 238 -23.86 -3.14 -21.60
N ALA A 239 -23.00 -3.42 -22.58
CA ALA A 239 -21.81 -4.23 -22.38
C ALA A 239 -20.79 -3.52 -21.48
N VAL A 240 -20.62 -2.20 -21.61
CA VAL A 240 -19.74 -1.40 -20.74
C VAL A 240 -20.30 -1.31 -19.33
N VAL A 241 -21.60 -1.09 -19.16
CA VAL A 241 -22.27 -1.09 -17.84
C VAL A 241 -22.18 -2.48 -17.20
N TYR A 242 -22.48 -3.54 -17.96
CA TYR A 242 -22.37 -4.92 -17.47
C TYR A 242 -20.93 -5.29 -17.14
N GLN A 243 -19.95 -4.88 -17.95
CA GLN A 243 -18.53 -5.09 -17.68
C GLN A 243 -18.06 -4.26 -16.47
N HIS A 244 -18.60 -3.06 -16.28
CA HIS A 244 -18.32 -2.22 -15.11
C HIS A 244 -18.91 -2.82 -13.82
N GLU A 245 -20.16 -3.30 -13.86
CA GLU A 245 -20.78 -3.99 -12.72
C GLU A 245 -20.10 -5.34 -12.42
N THR A 246 -19.75 -6.12 -13.44
CA THR A 246 -19.04 -7.39 -13.24
C THR A 246 -17.60 -7.18 -12.78
N SER A 247 -16.89 -6.13 -13.24
CA SER A 247 -15.58 -5.76 -12.70
C SER A 247 -15.62 -5.26 -11.25
N LYS A 248 -16.71 -4.60 -10.81
CA LYS A 248 -16.95 -4.32 -9.39
C LYS A 248 -17.15 -5.60 -8.57
N ASN A 249 -17.79 -6.62 -9.14
CA ASN A 249 -18.18 -7.84 -8.43
C ASN A 249 -17.17 -9.01 -8.51
N HIS A 250 -16.21 -9.01 -9.44
CA HIS A 250 -15.31 -10.17 -9.64
C HIS A 250 -14.18 -10.33 -8.61
N ASN A 251 -13.95 -9.35 -7.72
CA ASN A 251 -12.98 -9.45 -6.61
C ASN A 251 -13.62 -9.36 -5.22
N ALA A 252 -14.95 -9.34 -5.12
CA ALA A 252 -15.59 -9.32 -3.82
C ALA A 252 -15.42 -10.71 -3.17
N LYS A 253 -14.48 -10.81 -2.21
CA LYS A 253 -14.57 -11.83 -1.16
C LYS A 253 -16.02 -11.82 -0.67
N GLN A 254 -16.62 -13.00 -0.45
CA GLN A 254 -17.95 -13.08 0.16
C GLN A 254 -18.00 -12.10 1.34
N PRO A 255 -18.97 -11.17 1.40
CA PRO A 255 -18.92 -10.04 2.33
C PRO A 255 -18.86 -10.50 3.79
N TRP A 256 -19.33 -11.72 4.05
CA TRP A 256 -19.34 -12.35 5.35
C TRP A 256 -18.76 -13.75 5.29
N GLY A 257 -18.07 -14.15 6.36
CA GLY A 257 -17.56 -15.50 6.52
C GLY A 257 -18.67 -16.53 6.78
N PRO A 258 -18.31 -17.77 7.14
CA PRO A 258 -19.25 -18.85 7.44
C PRO A 258 -20.28 -18.52 8.55
N GLY A 259 -20.01 -17.47 9.35
CA GLY A 259 -20.93 -16.96 10.36
C GLY A 259 -22.11 -16.13 9.84
N GLY A 260 -22.10 -15.74 8.56
CA GLY A 260 -23.07 -14.80 8.01
C GLY A 260 -22.89 -13.37 8.51
N LYS A 261 -23.78 -12.47 8.07
CA LYS A 261 -23.77 -11.06 8.47
C LYS A 261 -24.10 -10.92 9.96
N PRO A 262 -23.32 -10.15 10.75
CA PRO A 262 -23.69 -9.81 12.12
C PRO A 262 -25.07 -9.14 12.17
N THR A 263 -25.89 -9.49 13.16
CA THR A 263 -27.23 -8.89 13.36
C THR A 263 -27.41 -8.45 14.80
N GLY A 264 -28.25 -7.43 15.04
CA GLY A 264 -28.52 -6.89 16.38
C GLY A 264 -27.46 -5.95 16.92
N LYS A 265 -27.59 -5.59 18.21
CA LYS A 265 -26.67 -4.72 18.94
C LYS A 265 -25.25 -5.31 18.95
N ARG A 266 -24.24 -4.48 18.66
CA ARG A 266 -22.84 -4.88 18.56
C ARG A 266 -21.88 -3.73 18.86
N ASN A 267 -20.67 -4.07 19.28
CA ASN A 267 -19.57 -3.13 19.50
C ASN A 267 -18.50 -3.31 18.42
N LEU A 268 -17.88 -2.21 18.00
CA LEU A 268 -16.71 -2.24 17.12
C LEU A 268 -15.58 -1.45 17.77
N ILE A 269 -14.46 -2.13 18.02
CA ILE A 269 -13.22 -1.51 18.48
C ILE A 269 -12.27 -1.50 17.28
N PHE A 270 -11.85 -0.31 16.87
CA PHE A 270 -10.78 -0.17 15.89
C PHE A 270 -9.52 0.31 16.61
N MET A 271 -8.41 -0.40 16.41
CA MET A 271 -7.14 0.01 17.00
C MET A 271 -6.11 0.34 15.91
N VAL A 272 -5.39 1.44 16.10
CA VAL A 272 -4.31 1.86 15.19
C VAL A 272 -2.99 1.83 15.95
N SER A 273 -1.99 1.21 15.34
CA SER A 273 -0.61 1.18 15.83
C SER A 273 0.24 2.07 14.93
N ASP A 274 0.17 3.38 15.11
CA ASP A 274 0.79 4.37 14.21
C ASP A 274 2.29 4.04 13.99
N GLY A 275 2.72 3.91 12.74
CA GLY A 275 4.12 3.61 12.39
C GLY A 275 4.61 2.18 12.69
N MET A 276 3.73 1.26 13.15
CA MET A 276 4.11 -0.11 13.51
C MET A 276 4.19 -1.07 12.31
N GLY A 277 5.39 -1.19 11.73
CA GLY A 277 5.69 -2.25 10.76
C GLY A 277 5.93 -3.64 11.37
N PRO A 278 6.00 -4.70 10.53
CA PRO A 278 6.28 -6.07 10.99
C PRO A 278 7.61 -6.24 11.74
N THR A 279 8.62 -5.43 11.44
CA THR A 279 9.91 -5.46 12.14
C THR A 279 9.78 -4.96 13.58
N SER A 280 8.97 -3.92 13.83
CA SER A 280 8.71 -3.39 15.18
C SER A 280 8.14 -4.47 16.11
N LEU A 281 7.20 -5.28 15.61
CA LEU A 281 6.63 -6.41 16.34
C LEU A 281 7.69 -7.48 16.65
N THR A 282 8.50 -7.84 15.66
CA THR A 282 9.56 -8.86 15.81
C THR A 282 10.63 -8.43 16.80
N MET A 283 11.13 -7.19 16.69
CA MET A 283 12.10 -6.61 17.61
C MET A 283 11.58 -6.63 19.05
N THR A 284 10.32 -6.22 19.24
CA THR A 284 9.67 -6.17 20.56
C THR A 284 9.45 -7.56 21.15
N ARG A 285 9.02 -8.55 20.35
CA ARG A 285 8.87 -9.94 20.79
C ARG A 285 10.20 -10.49 21.30
N ASN A 286 11.29 -10.31 20.54
CA ASN A 286 12.62 -10.77 20.94
C ASN A 286 13.15 -10.01 22.17
N TYR A 287 12.88 -8.70 22.26
CA TYR A 287 13.20 -7.90 23.44
C TYR A 287 12.54 -8.47 24.70
N ARG A 288 11.21 -8.68 24.66
CA ARG A 288 10.45 -9.24 25.77
C ARG A 288 10.95 -10.63 26.18
N GLN A 289 11.17 -11.50 25.20
CA GLN A 289 11.74 -12.84 25.45
C GLN A 289 13.07 -12.77 26.19
N PHE A 290 13.94 -11.84 25.78
CA PHE A 290 15.23 -11.61 26.44
C PHE A 290 15.07 -11.05 27.86
N THR A 291 14.29 -10.00 28.05
CA THR A 291 14.16 -9.29 29.34
C THR A 291 13.43 -10.10 30.40
N GLU A 292 12.46 -10.91 29.99
CA GLU A 292 11.64 -11.73 30.91
C GLU A 292 12.15 -13.19 31.01
N GLY A 293 13.19 -13.56 30.25
CA GLY A 293 13.73 -14.92 30.24
C GLY A 293 12.74 -15.96 29.70
N LEU A 294 11.89 -15.56 28.74
CA LEU A 294 10.85 -16.41 28.17
C LEU A 294 11.42 -17.32 27.07
N PRO A 295 10.84 -18.53 26.88
CA PRO A 295 11.21 -19.38 25.76
C PRO A 295 10.74 -18.81 24.42
N VAL A 296 11.34 -19.30 23.33
CA VAL A 296 11.15 -18.80 21.95
C VAL A 296 9.70 -18.89 21.43
N ASP A 297 8.92 -19.82 21.98
CA ASP A 297 7.51 -20.03 21.65
C ASP A 297 6.55 -19.09 22.40
N GLN A 298 7.04 -18.30 23.38
CA GLN A 298 6.24 -17.25 24.00
C GLN A 298 6.24 -15.99 23.13
N THR A 299 5.08 -15.64 22.60
CA THR A 299 4.84 -14.55 21.66
C THR A 299 4.14 -13.36 22.34
N LEU A 300 3.99 -12.25 21.60
CA LEU A 300 3.10 -11.15 21.98
C LEU A 300 1.63 -11.55 21.73
N VAL A 301 0.68 -10.93 22.42
CA VAL A 301 -0.75 -11.24 22.23
C VAL A 301 -1.18 -10.94 20.79
N LEU A 302 -0.64 -9.88 20.19
CA LEU A 302 -0.84 -9.54 18.79
C LEU A 302 -0.43 -10.67 17.83
N ASP A 303 0.62 -11.44 18.13
CA ASP A 303 1.11 -12.49 17.22
C ASP A 303 0.06 -13.58 16.97
N ASP A 304 -0.76 -13.88 17.97
CA ASP A 304 -1.80 -14.90 17.90
C ASP A 304 -3.04 -14.43 17.12
N HIS A 305 -3.10 -13.13 16.79
CA HIS A 305 -4.27 -12.48 16.20
C HIS A 305 -4.02 -11.91 14.80
N ILE A 306 -2.88 -12.18 14.17
CA ILE A 306 -2.60 -11.77 12.78
C ILE A 306 -3.54 -12.49 11.81
N ILE A 307 -4.27 -11.72 11.00
CA ILE A 307 -5.20 -12.26 9.99
C ILE A 307 -4.80 -11.91 8.55
N GLY A 308 -3.97 -10.89 8.36
CA GLY A 308 -3.68 -10.35 7.04
C GLY A 308 -2.68 -9.21 7.05
N THR A 309 -2.58 -8.50 5.92
CA THR A 309 -1.77 -7.29 5.76
C THR A 309 -2.55 -6.20 5.03
N SER A 310 -2.13 -4.95 5.26
CA SER A 310 -2.69 -3.72 4.69
C SER A 310 -1.63 -3.02 3.85
N ARG A 311 -1.97 -2.67 2.62
CA ARG A 311 -1.20 -1.75 1.77
C ARG A 311 -1.60 -0.32 2.11
N THR A 312 -0.63 0.59 2.16
CA THR A 312 -0.81 1.86 2.88
C THR A 312 -0.75 3.12 2.03
N ARG A 313 -0.28 3.07 0.78
CA ARG A 313 -0.04 4.26 -0.07
C ARG A 313 -1.17 5.31 -0.06
N SER A 314 -0.84 6.58 -0.24
CA SER A 314 -1.82 7.65 -0.42
C SER A 314 -2.16 7.88 -1.91
N SER A 315 -3.04 8.84 -2.20
CA SER A 315 -3.38 9.24 -3.58
C SER A 315 -2.21 9.93 -4.29
N ASN A 316 -1.36 10.63 -3.53
CA ASN A 316 -0.29 11.47 -4.04
C ASN A 316 1.13 10.94 -3.77
N SER A 317 1.28 9.85 -3.01
CA SER A 317 2.58 9.26 -2.69
C SER A 317 2.52 7.74 -2.53
N LEU A 318 3.62 7.07 -2.86
CA LEU A 318 3.78 5.63 -2.56
C LEU A 318 4.03 5.37 -1.06
N VAL A 319 4.41 6.42 -0.32
CA VAL A 319 4.58 6.41 1.14
C VAL A 319 3.53 7.35 1.72
N THR A 320 2.55 6.79 2.43
CA THR A 320 1.47 7.58 3.06
C THR A 320 1.98 8.32 4.29
N ASP A 321 1.26 9.35 4.72
CA ASP A 321 1.30 9.82 6.10
C ASP A 321 0.10 9.29 6.90
N SER A 322 0.10 9.52 8.22
CA SER A 322 -0.98 9.11 9.12
C SER A 322 -2.34 9.71 8.73
N ALA A 323 -2.35 10.95 8.23
CA ALA A 323 -3.58 11.63 7.82
C ALA A 323 -4.27 10.93 6.64
N ALA A 324 -3.53 10.66 5.56
CA ALA A 324 -4.06 9.91 4.42
C ALA A 324 -4.36 8.43 4.77
N GLY A 325 -3.55 7.82 5.64
CA GLY A 325 -3.74 6.45 6.11
C GLY A 325 -5.03 6.30 6.92
N ALA A 326 -5.23 7.18 7.90
CA ALA A 326 -6.42 7.22 8.74
C ALA A 326 -7.67 7.66 7.97
N THR A 327 -7.56 8.58 7.01
CA THR A 327 -8.67 8.90 6.09
C THR A 327 -9.13 7.66 5.31
N ALA A 328 -8.22 6.78 4.91
CA ALA A 328 -8.61 5.52 4.26
C ALA A 328 -9.34 4.56 5.20
N PHE A 329 -9.01 4.56 6.49
CA PHE A 329 -9.75 3.78 7.51
C PHE A 329 -11.10 4.41 7.86
N SER A 330 -11.18 5.73 7.90
CA SER A 330 -12.38 6.43 8.37
C SER A 330 -13.41 6.60 7.26
N CYS A 331 -12.98 7.01 6.06
CA CYS A 331 -13.85 7.27 4.90
C CYS A 331 -13.95 6.11 3.90
N ALA A 332 -13.07 5.09 3.98
CA ALA A 332 -12.90 4.06 2.94
C ALA A 332 -12.47 4.62 1.56
N HIS A 333 -11.86 5.81 1.52
CA HIS A 333 -11.38 6.47 0.31
C HIS A 333 -9.89 6.82 0.43
N LYS A 334 -9.16 6.80 -0.70
CA LYS A 334 -7.78 7.29 -0.74
C LYS A 334 -7.77 8.81 -0.71
N SER A 335 -6.83 9.37 0.06
CA SER A 335 -6.57 10.80 0.10
C SER A 335 -5.08 11.13 -0.03
N TYR A 336 -4.75 12.42 -0.12
CA TYR A 336 -3.39 12.95 -0.22
C TYR A 336 -2.75 13.10 1.16
N ASN A 337 -1.42 13.03 1.22
CA ASN A 337 -0.71 13.18 2.48
C ASN A 337 -1.02 14.53 3.15
N GLY A 338 -1.39 14.47 4.43
CA GLY A 338 -1.78 15.63 5.22
C GLY A 338 -3.28 15.94 5.23
N ALA A 339 -4.12 15.27 4.44
CA ALA A 339 -5.56 15.47 4.45
C ALA A 339 -6.24 14.81 5.65
N ILE A 340 -7.08 15.55 6.37
CA ILE A 340 -7.94 15.00 7.43
C ILE A 340 -9.35 14.86 6.88
N SER A 341 -9.76 13.63 6.53
CA SER A 341 -11.10 13.31 6.01
C SER A 341 -11.59 14.21 4.87
N VAL A 342 -10.64 14.57 4.00
CA VAL A 342 -10.84 15.37 2.80
C VAL A 342 -10.33 14.56 1.63
N LEU A 343 -11.03 14.57 0.49
CA LEU A 343 -10.67 13.86 -0.73
C LEU A 343 -9.69 14.68 -1.60
N PRO A 344 -9.04 14.08 -2.62
CA PRO A 344 -8.14 14.79 -3.54
C PRO A 344 -8.72 16.03 -4.24
N ASP A 345 -10.05 16.10 -4.36
CA ASP A 345 -10.77 17.25 -4.92
C ASP A 345 -11.15 18.33 -3.89
N HIS A 346 -10.61 18.22 -2.66
CA HIS A 346 -10.90 19.08 -1.51
C HIS A 346 -12.33 19.03 -0.97
N SER A 347 -13.11 18.02 -1.37
CA SER A 347 -14.40 17.77 -0.74
C SER A 347 -14.24 16.95 0.54
N PRO A 348 -15.04 17.20 1.60
CA PRO A 348 -15.03 16.35 2.78
C PRO A 348 -15.65 14.99 2.43
N CYS A 349 -15.09 13.91 3.01
CA CYS A 349 -15.70 12.58 3.02
C CYS A 349 -16.22 12.27 4.42
N GLY A 350 -17.40 11.67 4.53
CA GLY A 350 -17.92 11.21 5.81
C GLY A 350 -17.07 10.09 6.40
N THR A 351 -17.11 9.94 7.71
CA THR A 351 -16.35 8.92 8.44
C THR A 351 -17.26 7.86 9.05
N VAL A 352 -16.71 6.68 9.33
CA VAL A 352 -17.40 5.61 10.06
C VAL A 352 -17.83 6.04 11.47
N LEU A 353 -17.07 6.90 12.15
CA LEU A 353 -17.41 7.38 13.49
C LEU A 353 -18.61 8.32 13.43
N GLU A 354 -18.64 9.26 12.48
CA GLU A 354 -19.80 10.14 12.26
C GLU A 354 -21.04 9.36 11.89
N ALA A 355 -20.90 8.39 10.98
CA ALA A 355 -21.99 7.51 10.56
C ALA A 355 -22.51 6.67 11.74
N ALA A 356 -21.61 6.18 12.62
CA ALA A 356 -21.97 5.50 13.86
C ALA A 356 -22.72 6.41 14.83
N ALA A 357 -22.23 7.64 15.06
CA ALA A 357 -22.88 8.61 15.93
C ALA A 357 -24.29 8.96 15.45
N LEU A 358 -24.46 9.23 14.14
CA LEU A 358 -25.76 9.53 13.53
C LEU A 358 -26.72 8.32 13.57
N ALA A 359 -26.18 7.09 13.54
CA ALA A 359 -26.96 5.87 13.70
C ALA A 359 -27.28 5.52 15.17
N GLY A 360 -26.83 6.33 16.13
CA GLY A 360 -27.13 6.19 17.56
C GLY A 360 -26.12 5.32 18.35
N TYR A 361 -24.99 4.95 17.76
CA TYR A 361 -23.88 4.35 18.51
C TYR A 361 -23.23 5.41 19.40
N LYS A 362 -22.69 4.97 20.54
CA LYS A 362 -21.74 5.79 21.31
C LYS A 362 -20.37 5.77 20.64
N THR A 363 -19.65 6.88 20.68
CA THR A 363 -18.37 7.02 19.99
C THR A 363 -17.25 7.44 20.94
N GLY A 364 -16.05 6.92 20.72
CA GLY A 364 -14.89 7.23 21.54
C GLY A 364 -13.58 7.35 20.76
N LEU A 365 -12.68 8.19 21.27
CA LEU A 365 -11.29 8.35 20.81
C LEU A 365 -10.37 8.20 22.02
N VAL A 366 -9.38 7.32 21.94
CA VAL A 366 -8.36 7.11 22.98
C VAL A 366 -6.99 7.06 22.33
N VAL A 367 -6.11 8.00 22.67
CA VAL A 367 -4.78 8.13 22.05
C VAL A 367 -3.71 8.47 23.09
N THR A 368 -2.43 8.29 22.75
CA THR A 368 -1.31 8.76 23.59
C THR A 368 -0.66 10.04 23.09
N THR A 369 -1.01 10.51 21.89
CA THR A 369 -0.65 11.83 21.35
C THR A 369 -1.66 12.91 21.73
N ARG A 370 -1.54 14.09 21.14
CA ARG A 370 -2.62 15.08 21.05
C ARG A 370 -3.87 14.43 20.47
N ILE A 371 -5.03 14.69 21.08
CA ILE A 371 -6.31 14.23 20.54
C ILE A 371 -6.58 14.79 19.13
N THR A 372 -5.96 15.92 18.79
CA THR A 372 -6.01 16.61 17.50
C THR A 372 -4.99 16.11 16.47
N ASP A 373 -4.15 15.11 16.80
CA ASP A 373 -3.23 14.53 15.82
C ASP A 373 -4.01 13.78 14.73
N ALA A 374 -3.33 13.45 13.63
CA ALA A 374 -4.01 13.11 12.38
C ALA A 374 -4.91 11.88 12.47
N THR A 375 -4.49 10.82 13.16
CA THR A 375 -5.26 9.58 13.25
C THR A 375 -6.62 9.77 13.93
N PRO A 376 -6.72 10.27 15.19
CA PRO A 376 -8.02 10.56 15.80
C PRO A 376 -8.81 11.64 15.04
N ALA A 377 -8.13 12.68 14.54
CA ALA A 377 -8.77 13.75 13.79
C ALA A 377 -9.51 13.24 12.54
N CYS A 378 -8.95 12.27 11.81
CA CYS A 378 -9.58 11.68 10.63
C CYS A 378 -10.89 10.92 10.94
N PHE A 379 -11.22 10.64 12.21
CA PHE A 379 -12.50 10.05 12.54
C PHE A 379 -13.54 11.10 12.93
N ALA A 380 -13.15 12.29 13.38
CA ALA A 380 -14.06 13.26 13.99
C ALA A 380 -14.05 14.68 13.38
N SER A 381 -13.15 14.95 12.45
CA SER A 381 -12.94 16.29 11.87
C SER A 381 -12.63 16.22 10.37
N HIS A 382 -12.74 17.37 9.70
CA HIS A 382 -12.34 17.56 8.31
C HIS A 382 -11.53 18.83 8.15
N VAL A 383 -10.27 18.69 7.72
CA VAL A 383 -9.41 19.83 7.37
C VAL A 383 -8.47 19.51 6.20
N ASN A 384 -8.16 20.53 5.41
CA ASN A 384 -7.29 20.42 4.24
C ASN A 384 -5.84 20.04 4.60
N LEU A 385 -5.37 20.41 5.80
CA LEU A 385 -4.04 20.09 6.33
C LEU A 385 -4.14 19.66 7.79
N ARG A 386 -3.47 18.55 8.13
CA ARG A 386 -3.35 18.02 9.50
C ARG A 386 -2.79 19.03 10.51
N GLY A 387 -2.03 20.02 10.04
CA GLY A 387 -1.51 21.10 10.88
C GLY A 387 -2.56 22.11 11.38
N TYR A 388 -3.82 22.02 10.94
CA TYR A 388 -4.91 22.86 11.44
C TYR A 388 -5.52 22.31 12.75
N GLU A 389 -4.67 21.91 13.70
CA GLU A 389 -5.06 21.29 14.98
C GLU A 389 -6.03 22.14 15.80
N ASP A 390 -5.90 23.48 15.77
CA ASP A 390 -6.85 24.38 16.45
C ASP A 390 -8.28 24.24 15.91
N ARG A 391 -8.45 24.01 14.58
CA ARG A 391 -9.75 23.79 13.95
C ARG A 391 -10.26 22.36 14.17
N ILE A 392 -9.35 21.40 14.24
CA ILE A 392 -9.68 20.02 14.61
C ILE A 392 -10.27 20.01 16.03
N ALA A 393 -9.64 20.68 16.99
CA ALA A 393 -10.14 20.79 18.36
C ALA A 393 -11.56 21.39 18.44
N GLU A 394 -11.85 22.41 17.62
CA GLU A 394 -13.17 23.02 17.51
C GLU A 394 -14.23 22.01 17.04
N GLN A 395 -13.91 21.27 15.98
CA GLN A 395 -14.80 20.27 15.41
C GLN A 395 -15.06 19.11 16.39
N GLU A 396 -14.02 18.60 17.06
CA GLU A 396 -14.13 17.49 18.02
C GLU A 396 -15.07 17.78 19.20
N ILE A 397 -15.14 19.05 19.65
CA ILE A 397 -16.08 19.45 20.71
C ILE A 397 -17.49 19.72 20.19
N GLY A 398 -17.73 19.57 18.88
CA GLY A 398 -19.03 19.75 18.24
C GLY A 398 -19.26 21.13 17.64
N GLU A 399 -18.22 21.87 17.27
CA GLU A 399 -18.29 22.92 16.23
C GLU A 399 -18.04 22.33 14.84
N HIS A 400 -18.71 21.22 14.61
CA HIS A 400 -18.61 20.39 13.44
C HIS A 400 -19.94 20.48 12.67
N PRO A 401 -19.99 20.42 11.33
CA PRO A 401 -21.23 20.59 10.57
C PRO A 401 -22.37 19.66 10.99
N LEU A 402 -22.05 18.48 11.50
CA LEU A 402 -23.01 17.48 12.01
C LEU A 402 -23.32 17.63 13.51
N GLY A 403 -22.72 18.61 14.19
CA GLY A 403 -22.78 18.77 15.64
C GLY A 403 -21.81 17.82 16.34
N ARG A 404 -22.07 17.50 17.61
CA ARG A 404 -21.19 16.59 18.36
C ARG A 404 -21.32 15.15 17.85
N VAL A 405 -20.20 14.61 17.36
CA VAL A 405 -20.08 13.22 16.89
C VAL A 405 -19.23 12.34 17.79
N VAL A 406 -18.51 12.91 18.77
CA VAL A 406 -17.69 12.17 19.75
C VAL A 406 -18.30 12.26 21.15
N ASP A 407 -18.50 11.13 21.82
CA ASP A 407 -18.97 11.10 23.22
C ASP A 407 -17.82 11.05 24.24
N LEU A 408 -16.70 10.38 23.93
CA LEU A 408 -15.57 10.21 24.85
C LEU A 408 -14.24 10.52 24.14
N MET A 409 -13.41 11.35 24.75
CA MET A 409 -12.04 11.63 24.30
C MET A 409 -11.06 11.46 25.45
N PHE A 410 -10.02 10.65 25.27
CA PHE A 410 -8.87 10.55 26.16
C PHE A 410 -7.57 10.69 25.38
N GLY A 411 -6.73 11.65 25.78
CA GLY A 411 -5.42 11.84 25.18
C GLY A 411 -4.68 13.02 25.78
N GLY A 412 -3.67 13.50 25.05
CA GLY A 412 -2.98 14.75 25.30
C GLY A 412 -3.55 15.92 24.50
N GLY A 413 -2.74 16.97 24.31
CA GLY A 413 -3.05 18.08 23.40
C GLY A 413 -3.89 19.19 24.01
N ARG A 414 -3.89 19.33 25.35
CA ARG A 414 -4.56 20.42 26.05
C ARG A 414 -4.20 21.81 25.49
N CYS A 415 -3.02 21.99 24.93
CA CYS A 415 -2.59 23.27 24.39
C CYS A 415 -3.48 23.81 23.26
N HIS A 416 -4.13 22.96 22.46
CA HIS A 416 -5.05 23.37 21.38
C HIS A 416 -6.45 23.77 21.88
N PHE A 417 -6.72 23.60 23.17
CA PHE A 417 -8.01 23.89 23.80
C PHE A 417 -7.97 25.10 24.74
N LEU A 418 -6.77 25.60 25.05
CA LEU A 418 -6.55 26.75 25.91
C LEU A 418 -6.47 28.04 25.09
N PRO A 419 -7.02 29.16 25.55
CA PRO A 419 -6.88 30.44 24.85
C PRO A 419 -5.40 30.87 24.85
N ASN A 420 -4.97 31.61 23.82
CA ASN A 420 -3.59 32.10 23.65
C ASN A 420 -3.08 32.90 24.87
N SER A 421 -3.98 33.53 25.64
CA SER A 421 -3.64 34.22 26.88
C SER A 421 -3.18 33.30 28.03
N THR A 422 -3.32 31.97 27.90
CA THR A 422 -3.01 30.98 28.93
C THR A 422 -1.66 30.32 28.68
N GLU A 423 -0.85 30.17 29.73
CA GLU A 423 0.43 29.46 29.67
C GLU A 423 0.24 28.01 29.19
N GLY A 424 1.10 27.57 28.26
CA GLY A 424 1.00 26.25 27.65
C GLY A 424 -0.05 26.13 26.55
N SER A 425 -0.65 27.23 26.08
CA SER A 425 -1.50 27.24 24.88
C SER A 425 -0.67 27.11 23.60
N CYS A 426 -1.22 26.39 22.62
CA CYS A 426 -0.75 26.33 21.24
C CYS A 426 -1.63 27.18 20.29
N ARG A 427 -2.76 27.70 20.78
CA ARG A 427 -3.75 28.37 19.94
C ARG A 427 -3.26 29.73 19.45
N GLY A 428 -3.61 30.05 18.21
CA GLY A 428 -3.38 31.37 17.64
C GLY A 428 -4.38 32.46 18.09
N ASP A 429 -5.44 32.07 18.79
CA ASP A 429 -6.56 32.92 19.17
C ASP A 429 -6.91 32.81 20.67
N ASP A 430 -7.80 33.69 21.15
CA ASP A 430 -8.19 33.76 22.56
C ASP A 430 -9.42 32.87 22.90
N ARG A 431 -9.71 31.83 22.10
CA ARG A 431 -10.86 30.96 22.35
C ARG A 431 -10.54 29.93 23.43
N ASP A 432 -11.38 29.87 24.46
CA ASP A 432 -11.32 28.81 25.48
C ASP A 432 -12.26 27.66 25.09
N LEU A 433 -11.69 26.64 24.43
CA LEU A 433 -12.46 25.49 23.99
C LEU A 433 -12.87 24.58 25.16
N ILE A 434 -12.20 24.64 26.30
CA ILE A 434 -12.61 23.90 27.51
C ILE A 434 -13.93 24.47 28.02
N GLU A 435 -14.04 25.80 28.10
CA GLU A 435 -15.28 26.46 28.49
C GLU A 435 -16.40 26.15 27.48
N ILE A 436 -16.12 26.28 26.18
CA ILE A 436 -17.09 26.00 25.12
C ILE A 436 -17.53 24.54 25.14
N ALA A 437 -16.62 23.59 25.35
CA ALA A 437 -16.95 22.18 25.52
C ALA A 437 -17.86 21.95 26.73
N GLY A 438 -17.58 22.64 27.85
CA GLY A 438 -18.44 22.63 29.04
C GLY A 438 -19.87 23.14 28.75
N GLN A 439 -20.01 24.21 27.96
CA GLN A 439 -21.31 24.72 27.51
C GLN A 439 -22.05 23.72 26.60
N LYS A 440 -21.30 22.90 25.85
CA LYS A 440 -21.83 21.77 25.05
C LYS A 440 -22.04 20.49 25.87
N GLY A 441 -21.79 20.53 27.18
CA GLY A 441 -22.07 19.47 28.14
C GLY A 441 -20.93 18.49 28.39
N PHE A 442 -19.71 18.74 27.89
CA PHE A 442 -18.56 17.91 28.18
C PHE A 442 -18.15 18.02 29.66
N HIS A 443 -17.87 16.87 30.24
CA HIS A 443 -17.17 16.77 31.52
C HIS A 443 -15.65 16.76 31.25
N TYR A 444 -14.95 17.78 31.76
CA TYR A 444 -13.52 17.95 31.50
C TYR A 444 -12.65 17.34 32.61
N LEU A 445 -11.61 16.61 32.22
CA LEU A 445 -10.58 16.04 33.10
C LEU A 445 -9.19 16.39 32.54
N ASN A 446 -8.23 16.68 33.39
CA ASN A 446 -6.90 17.12 32.93
C ASN A 446 -5.70 16.60 33.73
N ASP A 447 -5.94 15.73 34.70
CA ASP A 447 -4.90 15.18 35.56
C ASP A 447 -5.21 13.74 35.99
N ARG A 448 -4.20 13.07 36.58
CA ARG A 448 -4.30 11.71 37.11
C ARG A 448 -5.41 11.56 38.14
N LYS A 449 -5.58 12.53 39.04
CA LYS A 449 -6.56 12.46 40.13
C LYS A 449 -7.99 12.44 39.59
N ALA A 450 -8.27 13.27 38.60
CA ALA A 450 -9.56 13.34 37.92
C ALA A 450 -9.84 12.07 37.11
N PHE A 451 -8.81 11.49 36.49
CA PHE A 451 -8.90 10.18 35.83
C PHE A 451 -9.24 9.05 36.81
N ASP A 452 -8.51 8.95 37.94
CA ASP A 452 -8.76 7.92 38.96
C ASP A 452 -10.17 8.05 39.58
N ALA A 453 -10.70 9.27 39.66
CA ALA A 453 -12.07 9.53 40.13
C ALA A 453 -13.16 8.96 39.20
N LEU A 454 -12.83 8.53 37.98
CA LEU A 454 -13.76 7.79 37.12
C LEU A 454 -14.03 6.36 37.63
N ASN A 455 -13.25 5.89 38.61
CA ASN A 455 -13.41 4.56 39.23
C ASN A 455 -13.40 3.43 38.18
N GLY A 456 -12.38 3.48 37.30
CA GLY A 456 -12.21 2.57 36.17
C GLY A 456 -13.34 2.65 35.14
N GLY A 457 -14.07 3.77 35.07
CA GLY A 457 -15.16 4.05 34.14
C GLY A 457 -16.57 3.96 34.75
N SER A 458 -16.72 3.42 35.96
CA SER A 458 -18.03 3.26 36.61
C SER A 458 -18.73 4.57 36.96
N GLU A 459 -17.95 5.64 37.18
CA GLU A 459 -18.44 6.96 37.60
C GLU A 459 -18.33 7.99 36.48
N ALA A 460 -17.93 7.55 35.28
CA ALA A 460 -17.81 8.41 34.11
C ALA A 460 -19.18 8.89 33.62
N LYS A 461 -19.23 10.14 33.19
CA LYS A 461 -20.42 10.79 32.62
C LYS A 461 -20.08 11.26 31.22
N LEU A 462 -20.86 10.80 30.24
CA LEU A 462 -20.73 11.24 28.87
C LEU A 462 -21.59 12.48 28.61
N PRO A 463 -21.15 13.42 27.76
CA PRO A 463 -19.89 13.38 27.01
C PRO A 463 -18.68 13.76 27.89
N LEU A 464 -17.50 13.19 27.61
CA LEU A 464 -16.30 13.25 28.44
C LEU A 464 -15.08 13.69 27.62
N LEU A 465 -14.32 14.66 28.12
CA LEU A 465 -13.10 15.20 27.51
C LEU A 465 -11.95 15.11 28.53
N GLY A 466 -11.07 14.13 28.36
CA GLY A 466 -9.87 13.95 29.18
C GLY A 466 -8.60 14.34 28.43
N LEU A 467 -7.97 15.43 28.82
CA LEU A 467 -6.73 15.96 28.24
C LEU A 467 -5.60 15.96 29.27
N PHE A 468 -4.87 14.85 29.37
CA PHE A 468 -3.96 14.53 30.48
C PHE A 468 -2.54 15.10 30.30
N ALA A 469 -2.20 15.57 29.10
CA ALA A 469 -0.91 16.19 28.79
C ALA A 469 -1.10 17.51 28.01
N GLU A 470 -0.12 18.41 28.11
CA GLU A 470 -0.12 19.67 27.34
C GLU A 470 -0.07 19.40 25.84
N LYS A 471 0.88 18.53 25.44
CA LYS A 471 1.01 17.95 24.10
C LYS A 471 0.81 16.44 24.22
N ASP A 472 1.70 15.63 23.67
CA ASP A 472 1.64 14.18 23.78
C ASP A 472 1.90 13.69 25.21
N ILE A 473 1.34 12.53 25.55
CA ILE A 473 1.75 11.76 26.73
C ILE A 473 3.18 11.25 26.47
N PRO A 474 4.10 11.31 27.46
CA PRO A 474 5.47 10.82 27.29
C PRO A 474 5.52 9.36 26.81
N TYR A 475 6.62 8.98 26.13
CA TYR A 475 6.84 7.59 25.74
C TYR A 475 6.70 6.64 26.92
N GLU A 476 6.22 5.42 26.70
CA GLU A 476 5.96 4.42 27.74
C GLU A 476 7.19 4.15 28.60
N ILE A 477 8.40 4.15 28.01
CA ILE A 477 9.64 3.99 28.79
C ILE A 477 9.81 5.08 29.85
N ASP A 478 9.42 6.32 29.54
CA ASP A 478 9.49 7.47 30.46
C ASP A 478 8.24 7.58 31.35
N ARG A 479 7.05 7.36 30.77
CA ARG A 479 5.74 7.47 31.42
C ARG A 479 5.62 6.52 32.61
N ARG A 480 6.23 5.34 32.56
CA ARG A 480 6.25 4.36 33.67
C ARG A 480 6.93 4.87 34.94
N SER A 481 7.78 5.89 34.83
CA SER A 481 8.33 6.61 36.00
C SER A 481 7.41 7.73 36.51
N GLN A 482 6.29 7.95 35.83
CA GLN A 482 5.32 9.04 36.01
C GLN A 482 3.87 8.52 36.08
N ASP A 483 3.65 7.30 36.59
CA ASP A 483 2.32 6.71 36.74
C ASP A 483 1.36 7.61 37.56
N GLY A 484 1.90 8.37 38.52
CA GLY A 484 1.14 9.35 39.30
C GLY A 484 0.74 10.63 38.56
N VAL A 485 1.16 10.80 37.30
CA VAL A 485 0.92 11.98 36.46
C VAL A 485 0.08 11.65 35.24
N TYR A 486 0.42 10.56 34.53
CA TYR A 486 -0.22 10.19 33.27
C TYR A 486 -0.84 8.79 33.33
N PRO A 487 -2.10 8.61 32.91
CA PRO A 487 -2.64 7.27 32.70
C PRO A 487 -1.95 6.61 31.50
N SER A 488 -1.79 5.29 31.57
CA SER A 488 -1.31 4.47 30.45
C SER A 488 -2.40 4.27 29.39
N LEU A 489 -2.00 3.88 28.17
CA LEU A 489 -2.94 3.50 27.11
C LEU A 489 -3.88 2.37 27.56
N GLU A 490 -3.37 1.40 28.32
CA GLU A 490 -4.16 0.30 28.88
C GLU A 490 -5.23 0.82 29.86
N GLU A 491 -4.84 1.68 30.81
CA GLU A 491 -5.78 2.27 31.79
C GLU A 491 -6.88 3.08 31.09
N MET A 492 -6.51 3.92 30.12
CA MET A 492 -7.47 4.70 29.33
C MET A 492 -8.40 3.80 28.52
N THR A 493 -7.87 2.75 27.89
CA THR A 493 -8.63 1.76 27.13
C THR A 493 -9.68 1.07 28.01
N ARG A 494 -9.28 0.49 29.15
CA ARG A 494 -10.19 -0.21 30.07
C ARG A 494 -11.30 0.72 30.57
N THR A 495 -10.92 1.95 30.92
CA THR A 495 -11.85 2.97 31.42
C THR A 495 -12.86 3.38 30.34
N ALA A 496 -12.40 3.60 29.10
CA ALA A 496 -13.25 3.98 27.98
C ALA A 496 -14.23 2.87 27.59
N LEU A 497 -13.76 1.63 27.46
CA LEU A 497 -14.61 0.48 27.12
C LEU A 497 -15.71 0.25 28.16
N LYS A 498 -15.36 0.31 29.46
CA LYS A 498 -16.36 0.20 30.52
C LYS A 498 -17.36 1.33 30.49
N THR A 499 -16.90 2.57 30.30
CA THR A 499 -17.77 3.76 30.20
C THR A 499 -18.77 3.62 29.06
N LEU A 500 -18.30 3.25 27.86
CA LEU A 500 -19.15 3.10 26.67
C LEU A 500 -20.10 1.90 26.77
N SER A 501 -19.64 0.76 27.31
CA SER A 501 -20.50 -0.40 27.56
C SER A 501 -21.66 -0.05 28.51
N GLN A 502 -21.36 0.63 29.63
CA GLN A 502 -22.39 1.09 30.57
C GLN A 502 -23.35 2.11 29.95
N ALA A 503 -22.82 3.08 29.21
CA ALA A 503 -23.62 4.10 28.54
C ALA A 503 -24.57 3.54 27.47
N THR A 504 -24.27 2.35 26.94
CA THR A 504 -25.07 1.69 25.92
C THR A 504 -25.93 0.56 26.46
N ALA A 505 -25.92 0.27 27.77
CA ALA A 505 -26.61 -0.89 28.36
C ALA A 505 -28.10 -0.96 27.94
N ASP A 506 -28.81 0.17 28.03
CA ASP A 506 -30.24 0.30 27.70
C ASP A 506 -30.51 0.81 26.26
N SER A 507 -29.51 0.75 25.37
CA SER A 507 -29.61 1.17 23.97
C SER A 507 -29.72 -0.03 23.03
N ASP A 508 -30.43 0.16 21.90
CA ASP A 508 -30.46 -0.77 20.77
C ASP A 508 -29.14 -0.80 19.98
N LYS A 509 -28.26 0.18 20.20
CA LYS A 509 -26.94 0.31 19.59
C LYS A 509 -25.84 0.18 20.64
N GLY A 510 -24.71 -0.40 20.24
CA GLY A 510 -23.50 -0.47 21.05
C GLY A 510 -22.65 0.78 20.85
N PHE A 511 -21.33 0.59 20.77
CA PHE A 511 -20.40 1.69 20.52
C PHE A 511 -19.39 1.40 19.40
N PHE A 512 -18.82 2.47 18.86
CA PHE A 512 -17.62 2.49 18.05
C PHE A 512 -16.52 3.23 18.82
N ILE A 513 -15.31 2.69 18.86
CA ILE A 513 -14.18 3.38 19.50
C ILE A 513 -12.91 3.18 18.69
N LEU A 514 -12.16 4.27 18.50
CA LEU A 514 -10.79 4.26 18.05
C LEU A 514 -9.85 4.26 19.26
N ILE A 515 -8.87 3.36 19.26
CA ILE A 515 -7.78 3.33 20.24
C ILE A 515 -6.45 3.35 19.51
N GLU A 516 -5.56 4.26 19.85
CA GLU A 516 -4.29 4.43 19.13
C GLU A 516 -3.07 4.22 20.04
N GLY A 517 -2.16 3.35 19.61
CA GLY A 517 -0.77 3.33 20.08
C GLY A 517 0.05 4.37 19.33
N SER A 518 -0.18 5.65 19.64
CA SER A 518 0.19 6.79 18.80
C SER A 518 1.70 7.05 18.72
N ARG A 519 2.44 6.73 19.79
CA ARG A 519 3.86 7.12 19.92
C ARG A 519 4.83 6.09 19.31
N ILE A 520 4.35 4.98 18.76
CA ILE A 520 5.21 4.01 18.03
C ILE A 520 5.84 4.69 16.80
N ASP A 521 5.07 5.50 16.09
CA ASP A 521 5.54 6.30 14.95
C ASP A 521 6.61 7.31 15.34
N HIS A 522 6.36 8.08 16.40
CA HIS A 522 7.30 9.09 16.86
C HIS A 522 8.64 8.47 17.31
N ALA A 523 8.60 7.29 17.94
CA ALA A 523 9.81 6.53 18.27
C ALA A 523 10.56 6.08 17.01
N GLY A 524 9.83 5.68 15.97
CA GLY A 524 10.37 5.39 14.63
C GLY A 524 11.01 6.62 13.98
N HIS A 525 10.33 7.78 13.97
CA HIS A 525 10.88 9.04 13.47
C HIS A 525 12.17 9.44 14.22
N GLY A 526 12.15 9.27 15.55
CA GLY A 526 13.29 9.49 16.44
C GLY A 526 14.44 8.50 16.22
N ASN A 527 14.22 7.42 15.47
CA ASN A 527 15.11 6.27 15.35
C ASN A 527 15.49 5.70 16.72
N ASP A 528 14.56 5.75 17.69
CA ASP A 528 14.78 5.38 19.08
C ASP A 528 14.27 3.96 19.37
N PRO A 529 15.14 2.93 19.31
CA PRO A 529 14.72 1.56 19.51
C PRO A 529 14.29 1.27 20.95
N ALA A 530 14.75 2.04 21.94
CA ALA A 530 14.35 1.85 23.33
C ALA A 530 12.91 2.34 23.54
N ALA A 531 12.55 3.50 23.00
CA ALA A 531 11.16 3.95 22.98
C ALA A 531 10.28 2.97 22.17
N GLN A 532 10.73 2.55 20.98
CA GLN A 532 9.98 1.68 20.06
C GLN A 532 9.46 0.41 20.72
N VAL A 533 10.34 -0.36 21.41
CA VAL A 533 9.92 -1.63 22.03
C VAL A 533 8.95 -1.41 23.18
N HIS A 534 9.09 -0.32 23.93
CA HIS A 534 8.23 -0.02 25.06
C HIS A 534 6.83 0.45 24.61
N GLU A 535 6.74 1.21 23.53
CA GLU A 535 5.46 1.60 22.91
C GLU A 535 4.71 0.39 22.36
N VAL A 536 5.38 -0.51 21.63
CA VAL A 536 4.74 -1.74 21.12
C VAL A 536 4.26 -2.64 22.27
N LEU A 537 5.02 -2.72 23.39
CA LEU A 537 4.56 -3.44 24.59
C LEU A 537 3.33 -2.77 25.25
N ALA A 538 3.24 -1.44 25.25
CA ALA A 538 2.06 -0.73 25.75
C ALA A 538 0.83 -1.02 24.87
N TYR A 539 1.01 -1.02 23.56
CA TYR A 539 -0.04 -1.35 22.60
C TYR A 539 -0.49 -2.81 22.71
N ASP A 540 0.43 -3.77 22.88
CA ASP A 540 0.11 -5.19 23.11
C ASP A 540 -0.74 -5.39 24.38
N ARG A 541 -0.43 -4.67 25.47
CA ARG A 541 -1.25 -4.67 26.70
C ARG A 541 -2.64 -4.07 26.48
N ALA A 542 -2.74 -2.97 25.74
CA ALA A 542 -4.03 -2.38 25.40
C ALA A 542 -4.88 -3.32 24.52
N PHE A 543 -4.26 -4.00 23.54
CA PHE A 543 -4.93 -5.00 22.71
C PHE A 543 -5.43 -6.18 23.56
N ALA A 544 -4.60 -6.67 24.49
CA ALA A 544 -5.01 -7.70 25.44
C ALA A 544 -6.20 -7.25 26.32
N ALA A 545 -6.20 -6.00 26.79
CA ALA A 545 -7.30 -5.44 27.56
C ALA A 545 -8.62 -5.36 26.75
N VAL A 546 -8.55 -5.10 25.44
CA VAL A 546 -9.72 -5.15 24.54
C VAL A 546 -10.24 -6.57 24.39
N LEU A 547 -9.35 -7.56 24.22
CA LEU A 547 -9.75 -8.97 24.15
C LEU A 547 -10.44 -9.41 25.45
N GLU A 548 -9.86 -9.11 26.60
CA GLU A 548 -10.46 -9.39 27.91
C GLU A 548 -11.85 -8.75 28.06
N PHE A 549 -12.01 -7.51 27.58
CA PHE A 549 -13.31 -6.84 27.57
C PHE A 549 -14.30 -7.59 26.67
N LEU A 550 -13.92 -7.95 25.44
CA LEU A 550 -14.80 -8.66 24.50
C LEU A 550 -15.21 -10.05 25.01
N GLU A 551 -14.36 -10.73 25.77
CA GLU A 551 -14.69 -12.01 26.40
C GLU A 551 -15.70 -11.87 27.56
N GLN A 552 -15.71 -10.71 28.23
CA GLN A 552 -16.54 -10.45 29.41
C GLN A 552 -17.84 -9.71 29.10
N ASP A 553 -17.88 -8.93 28.01
CA ASP A 553 -19.03 -8.11 27.65
C ASP A 553 -20.16 -8.98 27.07
N SER A 554 -21.40 -8.68 27.47
CA SER A 554 -22.56 -9.42 26.96
C SER A 554 -22.97 -8.99 25.54
N THR A 555 -22.50 -7.84 25.06
CA THR A 555 -22.79 -7.35 23.72
C THR A 555 -21.75 -7.92 22.76
N PRO A 556 -22.15 -8.60 21.67
CA PRO A 556 -21.20 -9.09 20.68
C PRO A 556 -20.33 -7.96 20.13
N GLY A 557 -19.05 -8.21 19.91
CA GLY A 557 -18.17 -7.23 19.30
C GLY A 557 -16.95 -7.83 18.65
N VAL A 558 -16.28 -7.02 17.84
CA VAL A 558 -15.01 -7.37 17.20
C VAL A 558 -14.01 -6.25 17.45
N VAL A 559 -12.75 -6.64 17.65
CA VAL A 559 -11.63 -5.72 17.50
C VAL A 559 -10.94 -5.98 16.18
N VAL A 560 -10.67 -4.91 15.42
CA VAL A 560 -9.76 -4.92 14.28
C VAL A 560 -8.65 -3.94 14.58
N SER A 561 -7.41 -4.37 14.37
CA SER A 561 -6.22 -3.56 14.58
C SER A 561 -5.36 -3.57 13.32
N THR A 562 -4.80 -2.43 12.95
CA THR A 562 -3.76 -2.34 11.92
C THR A 562 -2.86 -1.14 12.17
N SER A 563 -1.99 -0.83 11.23
CA SER A 563 -1.18 0.38 11.24
C SER A 563 -1.51 1.19 9.98
N ASP A 564 -1.35 2.49 10.07
CA ASP A 564 -1.43 3.41 8.93
C ASP A 564 -0.19 3.32 8.02
N HIS A 565 1.01 3.09 8.58
CA HIS A 565 2.28 2.88 7.87
C HIS A 565 3.37 2.24 8.74
N GLU A 566 4.52 1.94 8.15
CA GLU A 566 5.75 1.67 8.92
C GLU A 566 6.60 2.96 9.01
N THR A 567 7.32 3.14 10.11
CA THR A 567 8.17 4.32 10.32
C THR A 567 9.62 4.01 10.67
N GLY A 568 10.53 4.77 10.05
CA GLY A 568 11.98 4.69 10.23
C GLY A 568 12.67 3.73 9.25
N GLY A 569 11.90 2.88 8.56
CA GLY A 569 12.44 1.80 7.75
C GLY A 569 13.35 0.90 8.58
N LEU A 570 12.80 0.45 9.70
CA LEU A 570 13.45 -0.27 10.78
C LEU A 570 13.94 -1.64 10.30
N SER A 571 15.20 -1.92 10.60
CA SER A 571 15.80 -3.25 10.44
C SER A 571 16.36 -3.76 11.78
N ALA A 572 15.92 -4.96 12.18
CA ALA A 572 16.48 -5.69 13.33
C ALA A 572 17.82 -6.37 12.98
N ALA A 573 18.71 -5.60 12.34
CA ALA A 573 20.09 -5.91 12.00
C ALA A 573 20.74 -4.64 11.43
N ARG A 574 22.00 -4.38 11.77
CA ARG A 574 22.79 -3.28 11.19
C ARG A 574 24.24 -3.70 11.05
N GLN A 575 24.77 -3.55 9.84
CA GLN A 575 26.20 -3.67 9.59
C GLN A 575 26.92 -2.38 9.99
N LEU A 576 27.95 -2.48 10.84
CA LEU A 576 28.69 -1.32 11.35
C LEU A 576 30.08 -1.13 10.71
N HIS A 577 30.57 -2.14 9.98
CA HIS A 577 31.91 -2.15 9.39
C HIS A 577 31.93 -2.89 8.05
N ASP A 578 32.97 -2.68 7.25
CA ASP A 578 33.11 -3.28 5.92
C ASP A 578 33.44 -4.79 5.93
N ALA A 579 33.82 -5.36 7.08
CA ALA A 579 34.03 -6.79 7.19
C ALA A 579 32.71 -7.58 7.01
N TYR A 580 32.83 -8.88 6.71
CA TYR A 580 31.69 -9.76 6.46
C TYR A 580 30.62 -9.62 7.56
N PRO A 581 29.32 -9.49 7.24
CA PRO A 581 28.29 -9.14 8.21
C PRO A 581 28.18 -10.14 9.36
N GLU A 582 28.01 -9.61 10.58
CA GLU A 582 27.61 -10.40 11.74
C GLU A 582 26.07 -10.39 11.84
N TYR A 583 25.44 -11.57 11.94
CA TYR A 583 23.99 -11.70 12.06
C TYR A 583 23.54 -11.45 13.50
N LYS A 584 23.53 -10.17 13.90
CA LYS A 584 23.29 -9.75 15.27
C LYS A 584 22.25 -8.64 15.35
N TRP A 585 21.43 -8.72 16.38
CA TRP A 585 20.74 -7.62 17.03
C TRP A 585 20.77 -7.93 18.53
N LEU A 586 21.02 -6.91 19.37
CA LEU A 586 21.38 -7.09 20.78
C LEU A 586 20.32 -6.49 21.72
N PRO A 587 19.28 -7.25 22.14
CA PRO A 587 18.22 -6.75 23.02
C PRO A 587 18.72 -6.26 24.37
N GLY A 588 19.80 -6.84 24.88
CA GLY A 588 20.39 -6.45 26.17
C GLY A 588 20.90 -5.01 26.21
N VAL A 589 21.17 -4.39 25.06
CA VAL A 589 21.51 -2.96 24.99
C VAL A 589 20.29 -2.12 25.34
N LEU A 590 19.13 -2.43 24.75
CA LEU A 590 17.89 -1.72 25.03
C LEU A 590 17.41 -1.98 26.46
N ALA A 591 17.65 -3.19 26.99
CA ALA A 591 17.26 -3.56 28.36
C ALA A 591 17.96 -2.73 29.45
N ASN A 592 19.09 -2.10 29.11
CA ASN A 592 19.81 -1.22 30.02
C ASN A 592 19.33 0.25 29.95
N ALA A 593 18.49 0.60 28.97
CA ALA A 593 17.90 1.93 28.88
C ALA A 593 16.78 2.09 29.90
N SER A 594 16.78 3.23 30.59
CA SER A 594 15.76 3.63 31.57
C SER A 594 14.87 4.75 31.05
N HIS A 595 15.32 5.47 30.01
CA HIS A 595 14.67 6.63 29.44
C HIS A 595 14.79 6.65 27.91
N SER A 596 13.88 7.37 27.25
CA SER A 596 13.99 7.61 25.81
C SER A 596 15.12 8.60 25.49
N SER A 597 15.51 8.59 24.22
CA SER A 597 16.41 9.57 23.62
C SER A 597 15.79 10.97 23.60
N GLU A 598 14.46 11.08 23.52
CA GLU A 598 13.73 12.34 23.64
C GLU A 598 13.90 12.96 25.04
N PHE A 599 13.69 12.17 26.09
CA PHE A 599 13.91 12.58 27.48
C PHE A 599 15.37 13.00 27.70
N ALA A 600 16.33 12.18 27.25
CA ALA A 600 17.75 12.47 27.37
C ALA A 600 18.12 13.76 26.61
N GLY A 601 17.61 13.93 25.39
CA GLY A 601 17.83 15.12 24.58
C GLY A 601 17.29 16.40 25.24
N ALA A 602 16.07 16.36 25.77
CA ALA A 602 15.47 17.48 26.50
C ALA A 602 16.27 17.84 27.77
N THR A 603 16.63 16.83 28.56
CA THR A 603 17.44 16.97 29.78
C THR A 603 18.80 17.60 29.49
N LEU A 604 19.46 17.17 28.41
CA LEU A 604 20.73 17.76 27.98
C LEU A 604 20.56 19.22 27.59
N ARG A 605 19.60 19.56 26.73
CA ARG A 605 19.35 20.94 26.29
C ARG A 605 19.08 21.87 27.47
N GLU A 606 18.27 21.43 28.43
CA GLU A 606 18.02 22.20 29.65
C GLU A 606 19.32 22.46 30.42
N TYR A 607 20.15 21.43 30.61
CA TYR A 607 21.44 21.57 31.30
C TYR A 607 22.38 22.54 30.58
N LEU A 608 22.50 22.41 29.25
CA LEU A 608 23.36 23.26 28.41
C LEU A 608 22.94 24.74 28.48
N SER A 609 21.63 25.01 28.56
CA SER A 609 21.11 26.38 28.67
C SER A 609 21.53 27.08 29.98
N LYS A 610 21.75 26.30 31.04
CA LYS A 610 22.07 26.81 32.39
C LYS A 610 23.58 26.78 32.69
N ASN A 611 24.37 26.00 31.96
CA ASN A 611 25.77 25.72 32.29
C ASN A 611 26.68 25.87 31.06
N PRO A 612 27.45 26.96 30.94
CA PRO A 612 28.31 27.20 29.77
C PRO A 612 29.70 26.53 29.84
N ASP A 613 30.06 25.90 30.96
CA ASP A 613 31.39 25.28 31.12
C ASP A 613 31.51 23.96 30.36
N ALA A 614 32.33 23.93 29.30
CA ALA A 614 32.51 22.77 28.43
C ALA A 614 32.92 21.48 29.17
N LYS A 615 33.74 21.58 30.22
CA LYS A 615 34.17 20.41 31.00
C LYS A 615 33.01 19.80 31.77
N SER A 616 32.17 20.63 32.38
CA SER A 616 30.97 20.20 33.10
C SER A 616 29.92 19.64 32.14
N GLN A 617 29.76 20.25 30.96
CA GLN A 617 28.90 19.72 29.89
C GLN A 617 29.32 18.33 29.42
N ARG A 618 30.62 18.10 29.11
CA ARG A 618 31.14 16.77 28.74
C ARG A 618 30.90 15.74 29.84
N LYS A 619 31.15 16.11 31.10
CA LYS A 619 30.91 15.23 32.24
C LYS A 619 29.42 14.87 32.35
N PHE A 620 28.54 15.87 32.26
CA PHE A 620 27.10 15.67 32.34
C PHE A 620 26.57 14.80 31.19
N ALA A 621 27.01 15.05 29.96
CA ALA A 621 26.63 14.24 28.80
C ALA A 621 26.98 12.75 28.98
N ARG A 622 28.16 12.44 29.53
CA ARG A 622 28.57 11.07 29.86
C ARG A 622 27.70 10.45 30.95
N GLU A 623 27.46 11.19 32.04
CA GLU A 623 26.58 10.72 33.12
C GLU A 623 25.15 10.48 32.64
N LEU A 624 24.66 11.30 31.70
CA LEU A 624 23.33 11.18 31.12
C LEU A 624 23.23 9.97 30.18
N LEU A 625 24.25 9.73 29.34
CA LEU A 625 24.34 8.51 28.52
C LEU A 625 24.29 7.23 29.36
N GLU A 626 25.03 7.22 30.47
CA GLU A 626 25.03 6.09 31.41
C GLU A 626 23.67 5.93 32.10
N LYS A 627 23.11 7.01 32.66
CA LYS A 627 21.86 6.94 33.45
C LYS A 627 20.62 6.68 32.60
N SER A 628 20.53 7.28 31.42
CA SER A 628 19.35 7.18 30.54
C SER A 628 19.40 5.96 29.63
N LEU A 629 20.54 5.67 29.01
CA LEU A 629 20.65 4.64 27.97
C LEU A 629 21.49 3.42 28.40
N GLY A 630 22.06 3.43 29.62
CA GLY A 630 22.95 2.37 30.08
C GLY A 630 24.30 2.33 29.35
N VAL A 631 24.68 3.43 28.69
CA VAL A 631 25.91 3.52 27.88
C VAL A 631 27.09 3.96 28.75
N VAL A 632 27.89 2.98 29.20
CA VAL A 632 29.08 3.21 30.05
C VAL A 632 30.38 3.40 29.26
N ASP A 633 30.36 3.10 27.97
CA ASP A 633 31.53 3.04 27.09
C ASP A 633 31.53 4.13 26.01
N ALA A 634 30.83 5.25 26.24
CA ALA A 634 30.74 6.34 25.28
C ALA A 634 32.13 6.84 24.86
N THR A 635 32.38 6.98 23.55
CA THR A 635 33.67 7.52 23.07
C THR A 635 33.74 9.04 23.25
N ASP A 636 34.94 9.63 23.14
CA ASP A 636 35.05 11.09 23.19
C ASP A 636 34.35 11.75 21.99
N GLU A 637 34.39 11.11 20.82
CA GLU A 637 33.73 11.54 19.60
C GLU A 637 32.20 11.50 19.72
N GLU A 638 31.64 10.45 20.34
CA GLU A 638 30.19 10.38 20.59
C GLU A 638 29.73 11.53 21.50
N VAL A 639 30.52 11.85 22.53
CA VAL A 639 30.22 12.96 23.44
C VAL A 639 30.42 14.32 22.77
N ASP A 640 31.47 14.49 21.96
CA ASP A 640 31.68 15.72 21.19
C ASP A 640 30.53 15.93 20.18
N HIS A 641 30.12 14.88 19.48
CA HIS A 641 29.00 14.94 18.55
C HIS A 641 27.70 15.29 19.26
N LEU A 642 27.45 14.70 20.43
CA LEU A 642 26.28 15.01 21.25
C LEU A 642 26.23 16.47 21.72
N LEU A 643 27.38 17.13 21.86
CA LEU A 643 27.49 18.52 22.33
C LEU A 643 27.67 19.54 21.19
N ASP A 644 27.72 19.10 19.92
CA ASP A 644 27.96 20.01 18.80
C ASP A 644 26.72 20.87 18.52
N PRO A 645 26.78 22.21 18.74
CA PRO A 645 25.64 23.10 18.49
C PRO A 645 25.39 23.33 16.99
N LYS A 646 26.26 22.83 16.10
CA LYS A 646 26.15 23.01 14.63
C LYS A 646 25.37 21.89 13.96
N LEU A 647 24.89 20.90 14.72
CA LEU A 647 24.10 19.83 14.13
C LEU A 647 22.80 20.39 13.55
N PRO A 648 22.42 19.95 12.34
CA PRO A 648 21.17 20.35 11.73
C PRO A 648 19.95 19.67 12.37
N TYR A 649 20.17 18.80 13.36
CA TYR A 649 19.14 18.02 14.05
C TYR A 649 19.38 18.04 15.56
N THR A 650 18.35 17.68 16.31
CA THR A 650 18.33 17.73 17.76
C THR A 650 19.15 16.59 18.43
N ASN A 651 19.60 16.81 19.67
CA ASN A 651 20.46 15.86 20.40
C ASN A 651 19.84 14.46 20.60
N ASN A 652 18.50 14.34 20.60
CA ASN A 652 17.82 13.05 20.72
C ASN A 652 18.19 12.09 19.57
N TYR A 653 18.42 12.58 18.35
CA TYR A 653 18.87 11.72 17.25
C TYR A 653 20.28 11.16 17.47
N VAL A 654 21.15 11.93 18.14
CA VAL A 654 22.50 11.47 18.48
C VAL A 654 22.43 10.39 19.57
N PHE A 655 21.62 10.61 20.61
CA PHE A 655 21.33 9.59 21.62
C PHE A 655 20.79 8.29 21.00
N ALA A 656 19.83 8.44 20.08
CA ALA A 656 19.20 7.33 19.38
C ALA A 656 20.18 6.56 18.47
N ASP A 657 21.08 7.23 17.74
CA ASP A 657 22.11 6.54 16.94
C ASP A 657 23.14 5.83 17.82
N ILE A 658 23.55 6.42 18.94
CA ILE A 658 24.49 5.82 19.91
C ILE A 658 23.96 4.47 20.42
N ILE A 659 22.69 4.41 20.84
CA ILE A 659 22.08 3.17 21.32
C ILE A 659 21.74 2.21 20.16
N SER A 660 21.26 2.71 19.02
CA SER A 660 20.96 1.89 17.83
C SER A 660 22.19 1.17 17.31
N ARG A 661 23.35 1.84 17.24
CA ARG A 661 24.62 1.22 16.86
C ARG A 661 25.00 0.09 17.80
N ARG A 662 24.93 0.32 19.11
CA ARG A 662 25.23 -0.71 20.12
C ARG A 662 24.26 -1.89 20.03
N ALA A 663 22.98 -1.63 19.82
CA ALA A 663 21.95 -2.65 19.66
C ALA A 663 22.00 -3.37 18.30
N GLN A 664 22.81 -2.88 17.35
CA GLN A 664 22.83 -3.28 15.94
C GLN A 664 21.43 -3.22 15.28
N ILE A 665 20.71 -2.14 15.58
CA ILE A 665 19.45 -1.78 14.93
C ILE A 665 19.72 -0.74 13.85
N GLY A 666 19.13 -0.97 12.67
CA GLY A 666 19.25 -0.11 11.50
C GLY A 666 17.97 0.66 11.23
N TRP A 667 18.16 1.84 10.66
CA TRP A 667 17.11 2.77 10.23
C TRP A 667 17.52 3.31 8.88
N SER A 668 16.58 3.39 7.94
CA SER A 668 16.87 3.85 6.57
C SER A 668 16.35 5.26 6.30
N THR A 669 15.49 5.78 7.17
CA THR A 669 14.88 7.11 7.05
C THR A 669 14.48 7.62 8.42
N HIS A 670 14.23 8.92 8.54
CA HIS A 670 13.51 9.53 9.66
C HIS A 670 12.04 9.79 9.31
N GLY A 671 11.53 9.19 8.22
CA GLY A 671 10.14 9.29 7.80
C GLY A 671 9.50 7.91 7.72
N HIS A 672 8.37 7.82 7.04
CA HIS A 672 7.67 6.55 6.86
C HIS A 672 8.30 5.71 5.73
N SER A 673 7.91 4.45 5.66
CA SER A 673 8.23 3.55 4.54
C SER A 673 6.97 2.89 3.97
N ALA A 674 7.11 2.37 2.75
CA ALA A 674 6.02 1.73 2.01
C ALA A 674 5.84 0.23 2.34
N VAL A 675 6.28 -0.20 3.53
CA VAL A 675 6.13 -1.60 3.96
C VAL A 675 4.64 -1.90 4.21
N ASP A 676 4.15 -3.01 3.66
CA ASP A 676 2.83 -3.55 4.02
C ASP A 676 2.81 -3.88 5.51
N VAL A 677 1.79 -3.39 6.21
CA VAL A 677 1.65 -3.54 7.67
C VAL A 677 0.66 -4.66 8.01
N ASN A 678 0.71 -5.18 9.24
CA ASN A 678 -0.14 -6.29 9.64
C ASN A 678 -1.58 -5.84 9.95
N ILE A 679 -2.54 -6.75 9.73
CA ILE A 679 -3.91 -6.63 10.24
C ILE A 679 -4.13 -7.72 11.29
N TYR A 680 -4.70 -7.32 12.42
CA TYR A 680 -5.04 -8.18 13.54
C TYR A 680 -6.54 -8.12 13.82
N ALA A 681 -7.13 -9.21 14.31
CA ALA A 681 -8.51 -9.19 14.78
C ALA A 681 -8.77 -10.22 15.87
N SER A 682 -9.76 -9.99 16.74
CA SER A 682 -10.19 -10.99 17.73
C SER A 682 -10.74 -12.28 17.10
N SER A 683 -11.20 -12.22 15.85
CA SER A 683 -11.85 -13.35 15.18
C SER A 683 -11.71 -13.25 13.67
N THR A 684 -11.07 -14.25 13.06
CA THR A 684 -11.00 -14.42 11.60
C THR A 684 -12.37 -14.71 10.98
N LYS A 685 -13.33 -15.20 11.76
CA LYS A 685 -14.69 -15.46 11.31
C LYS A 685 -15.46 -14.16 11.14
N ASP A 686 -15.32 -13.24 12.10
CA ASP A 686 -16.05 -11.97 12.12
C ASP A 686 -15.36 -10.92 11.24
N ALA A 687 -14.03 -10.92 11.19
CA ALA A 687 -13.21 -10.08 10.30
C ALA A 687 -12.80 -10.79 8.99
N TRP A 688 -13.60 -11.76 8.51
CA TRP A 688 -13.28 -12.63 7.36
C TRP A 688 -12.79 -11.86 6.11
N ARG A 689 -13.40 -10.72 5.84
CA ARG A 689 -13.09 -9.90 4.65
C ARG A 689 -11.66 -9.36 4.67
N LEU A 690 -11.08 -9.20 5.86
CA LEU A 690 -9.73 -8.69 6.07
C LEU A 690 -8.66 -9.80 6.10
N VAL A 691 -9.03 -11.07 5.94
CA VAL A 691 -8.05 -12.16 5.84
C VAL A 691 -7.24 -12.06 4.54
N GLY A 692 -5.90 -12.10 4.63
CA GLY A 692 -4.99 -11.96 3.48
C GLY A 692 -4.49 -10.53 3.26
N ASN A 693 -4.09 -10.19 2.03
CA ASN A 693 -3.59 -8.84 1.69
C ASN A 693 -4.76 -7.95 1.25
N ASN A 694 -4.87 -6.77 1.84
CA ASN A 694 -5.96 -5.81 1.60
C ASN A 694 -5.38 -4.43 1.29
N GLU A 695 -6.18 -3.58 0.67
CA GLU A 695 -5.91 -2.13 0.67
C GLU A 695 -6.39 -1.52 1.99
N ASN A 696 -5.77 -0.45 2.46
CA ASN A 696 -6.23 0.23 3.69
C ASN A 696 -7.70 0.71 3.60
N THR A 697 -8.21 1.02 2.40
CA THR A 697 -9.64 1.34 2.17
C THR A 697 -10.57 0.14 2.38
N ASP A 698 -10.08 -1.09 2.22
CA ASP A 698 -10.87 -2.29 2.52
C ASP A 698 -11.12 -2.43 4.03
N VAL A 699 -10.18 -1.94 4.86
CA VAL A 699 -10.36 -1.85 6.31
C VAL A 699 -11.49 -0.88 6.62
N GLY A 700 -11.46 0.33 6.07
CA GLY A 700 -12.54 1.31 6.28
C GLY A 700 -13.92 0.81 5.82
N ALA A 701 -13.97 0.17 4.65
CA ALA A 701 -15.20 -0.45 4.15
C ALA A 701 -15.70 -1.58 5.06
N PHE A 702 -14.81 -2.35 5.68
CA PHE A 702 -15.20 -3.34 6.68
C PHE A 702 -15.80 -2.69 7.93
N LEU A 703 -15.21 -1.60 8.44
CA LEU A 703 -15.71 -0.93 9.65
C LEU A 703 -17.15 -0.41 9.45
N SER A 704 -17.43 0.24 8.32
CA SER A 704 -18.77 0.73 7.99
C SER A 704 -19.77 -0.41 7.80
N ASP A 705 -19.37 -1.47 7.09
CA ASP A 705 -20.25 -2.61 6.81
C ASP A 705 -20.56 -3.43 8.06
N TYR A 706 -19.60 -3.56 8.99
CA TYR A 706 -19.79 -4.24 10.27
C TYR A 706 -20.82 -3.51 11.14
N LEU A 707 -20.79 -2.17 11.17
CA LEU A 707 -21.78 -1.39 11.92
C LEU A 707 -23.12 -1.23 11.19
N GLU A 708 -23.18 -1.53 9.89
CA GLU A 708 -24.33 -1.24 9.02
C GLU A 708 -24.66 0.26 8.98
N VAL A 709 -23.63 1.08 8.77
CA VAL A 709 -23.75 2.55 8.70
C VAL A 709 -23.40 3.05 7.30
N ASP A 710 -24.03 4.14 6.89
CA ASP A 710 -23.89 4.71 5.54
C ASP A 710 -22.98 5.93 5.56
N VAL A 711 -21.71 5.72 5.23
CA VAL A 711 -20.69 6.78 5.14
C VAL A 711 -20.97 7.74 3.97
N GLU A 712 -21.59 7.28 2.89
CA GLU A 712 -21.91 8.13 1.73
C GLU A 712 -23.07 9.10 2.04
N ASP A 713 -24.03 8.71 2.88
CA ASP A 713 -25.05 9.65 3.39
C ASP A 713 -24.41 10.76 4.24
N VAL A 714 -23.38 10.44 5.02
CA VAL A 714 -22.62 11.43 5.80
C VAL A 714 -21.85 12.38 4.87
N THR A 715 -21.13 11.85 3.88
CA THR A 715 -20.46 12.64 2.83
C THR A 715 -21.43 13.64 2.19
N ARG A 716 -22.63 13.16 1.81
CA ARG A 716 -23.68 13.99 1.21
C ARG A 716 -24.13 15.13 2.15
N ARG A 717 -24.34 14.84 3.44
CA ARG A 717 -24.71 15.85 4.46
C ARG A 717 -23.62 16.90 4.63
N LEU A 718 -22.36 16.50 4.73
CA LEU A 718 -21.21 17.40 4.87
C LEU A 718 -21.10 18.36 3.67
N GLN A 719 -21.38 17.87 2.46
CA GLN A 719 -21.35 18.67 1.23
C GLN A 719 -22.62 19.50 0.99
N THR A 720 -23.65 19.37 1.85
CA THR A 720 -24.95 20.04 1.70
C THR A 720 -25.18 21.00 2.88
N PRO A 721 -24.80 22.29 2.79
CA PRO A 721 -24.90 23.25 3.90
C PRO A 721 -26.28 23.41 4.53
N SER A 722 -27.35 23.12 3.80
CA SER A 722 -28.72 23.15 4.35
C SER A 722 -29.01 22.02 5.35
N GLU A 723 -28.18 20.98 5.41
CA GLU A 723 -28.31 19.84 6.33
C GLU A 723 -27.43 20.00 7.58
N TRP A 724 -26.64 21.06 7.69
CA TRP A 724 -25.75 21.29 8.83
C TRP A 724 -26.54 21.67 10.09
N THR A 725 -26.21 21.04 11.21
CA THR A 725 -26.82 21.28 12.52
C THR A 725 -26.10 22.38 13.30
N TRP A 726 -24.83 22.61 13.01
CA TRP A 726 -24.05 23.75 13.46
C TRP A 726 -23.67 24.63 12.28
N LYS A 727 -23.74 25.95 12.45
CA LYS A 727 -23.35 26.92 11.41
C LYS A 727 -22.22 27.80 11.95
N PRO A 728 -21.16 28.04 11.15
CA PRO A 728 -20.12 28.99 11.54
C PRO A 728 -20.69 30.41 11.66
N GLU A 729 -20.10 31.22 12.54
CA GLU A 729 -20.56 32.60 12.83
C GLU A 729 -20.48 33.54 11.61
N VAL A 730 -19.66 33.19 10.60
CA VAL A 730 -19.57 33.90 9.33
C VAL A 730 -20.24 33.05 8.25
N GLU A 731 -21.38 33.52 7.70
CA GLU A 731 -22.04 32.83 6.59
C GLU A 731 -21.15 32.83 5.35
N PRO A 732 -20.87 31.65 4.75
CA PRO A 732 -20.12 31.60 3.51
C PRO A 732 -20.95 32.22 2.38
N SER A 733 -20.39 33.21 1.68
CA SER A 733 -20.83 33.57 0.33
C SER A 733 -20.92 32.34 -0.58
N THR A 734 -21.69 32.40 -1.65
CA THR A 734 -21.98 31.24 -2.53
C THR A 734 -20.75 30.59 -3.20
N SER A 735 -19.55 31.17 -3.08
CA SER A 735 -18.28 30.57 -3.52
C SER A 735 -17.36 30.10 -2.37
N THR A 736 -17.84 30.11 -1.11
CA THR A 736 -17.06 29.82 0.12
C THR A 736 -17.60 28.63 0.92
N SER A 737 -18.36 27.72 0.30
CA SER A 737 -19.11 26.65 1.01
C SER A 737 -18.27 25.65 1.82
N LEU A 738 -16.94 25.67 1.71
CA LEU A 738 -16.02 24.76 2.41
C LEU A 738 -14.95 25.48 3.24
N SER A 739 -15.14 26.76 3.60
CA SER A 739 -14.15 27.54 4.38
C SER A 739 -13.86 26.94 5.77
N TRP A 740 -14.76 26.12 6.30
CA TRP A 740 -14.60 25.43 7.56
C TRP A 740 -13.51 24.34 7.52
N LEU A 741 -13.12 23.87 6.33
CA LEU A 741 -12.04 22.88 6.14
C LEU A 741 -10.63 23.44 6.35
N GLY A 742 -10.45 24.74 6.48
CA GLY A 742 -9.10 25.32 6.39
C GLY A 742 -8.97 26.30 5.25
N ASP A 743 -7.81 26.93 5.19
CA ASP A 743 -7.44 27.66 3.98
C ASP A 743 -7.26 26.64 2.83
N PRO A 744 -7.58 27.03 1.58
CA PRO A 744 -7.26 26.21 0.43
C PRO A 744 -5.76 25.97 0.33
N LEU A 745 -5.36 24.79 -0.15
CA LEU A 745 -3.95 24.50 -0.36
C LEU A 745 -3.37 25.39 -1.46
N GLY A 746 -2.12 25.83 -1.28
CA GLY A 746 -1.39 26.54 -2.33
C GLY A 746 -1.09 25.63 -3.52
N GLU A 747 -0.89 26.20 -4.71
CA GLU A 747 -0.58 25.46 -5.95
C GLU A 747 0.65 24.54 -5.85
N ALA A 748 1.51 24.75 -4.85
CA ALA A 748 2.69 23.93 -4.58
C ALA A 748 2.36 22.57 -3.93
N VAL A 749 1.20 22.43 -3.29
CA VAL A 749 0.81 21.18 -2.61
C VAL A 749 0.14 20.25 -3.62
N ARG A 750 0.77 19.10 -3.86
CA ARG A 750 0.19 18.06 -4.70
C ARG A 750 -0.89 17.30 -3.95
N THR A 751 -2.09 17.29 -4.50
CA THR A 751 -3.25 16.60 -3.92
C THR A 751 -3.66 15.39 -4.77
N ASP A 752 -3.18 15.33 -6.00
CA ASP A 752 -3.43 14.25 -6.95
C ASP A 752 -2.14 13.72 -7.59
N GLY A 753 -2.18 12.43 -7.93
CA GLY A 753 -1.11 11.76 -8.69
C GLY A 753 0.12 11.40 -7.85
N LEU A 754 0.69 10.23 -8.12
CA LEU A 754 1.89 9.77 -7.42
C LEU A 754 3.07 10.71 -7.65
N ASP A 755 3.81 11.00 -6.58
CA ASP A 755 5.05 11.72 -6.71
C ASP A 755 5.98 11.02 -7.72
N THR A 756 6.36 11.76 -8.74
CA THR A 756 7.25 11.29 -9.79
C THR A 756 8.66 11.73 -9.44
N TYR A 757 9.65 10.88 -9.64
CA TYR A 757 11.04 11.24 -9.37
C TYR A 757 11.49 12.37 -10.33
N HIS A 758 11.77 13.56 -9.81
CA HIS A 758 12.12 14.75 -10.61
C HIS A 758 13.61 14.86 -10.98
N GLY A 759 14.44 13.87 -10.64
CA GLY A 759 15.82 13.79 -11.14
C GLY A 759 16.82 14.81 -10.59
N GLU A 760 16.44 15.68 -9.65
CA GLU A 760 17.33 16.72 -9.13
C GLU A 760 17.83 16.43 -7.70
N PHE A 761 19.01 15.81 -7.60
CA PHE A 761 19.85 15.88 -6.39
C PHE A 761 20.65 17.18 -6.29
N LYS A 762 20.35 18.20 -7.13
CA LYS A 762 20.98 19.51 -7.02
C LYS A 762 20.27 20.30 -5.93
N LYS A 763 20.83 20.19 -4.71
CA LYS A 763 20.72 21.14 -3.59
C LYS A 763 19.55 22.12 -3.72
N ARG A 764 18.39 21.80 -3.12
CA ARG A 764 17.65 22.88 -2.46
C ARG A 764 18.59 23.41 -1.38
N SER A 765 19.14 24.61 -1.61
CA SER A 765 19.67 25.37 -0.49
C SER A 765 18.55 25.48 0.54
N MET A 766 18.88 25.20 1.79
CA MET A 766 18.10 25.70 2.92
C MET A 766 18.07 27.23 2.81
N ASP A 767 17.09 27.76 2.10
CA ASP A 767 16.58 29.09 2.37
C ASP A 767 15.58 28.92 3.52
N LEU A 768 16.14 29.04 4.73
CA LEU A 768 15.44 29.27 5.98
C LEU A 768 14.64 30.57 5.85
N GLU A 769 13.41 30.52 5.33
CA GLU A 769 12.39 31.54 5.63
C GLU A 769 10.94 31.19 5.21
N THR A 770 10.68 30.05 4.57
CA THR A 770 9.29 29.68 4.21
C THR A 770 8.93 28.26 4.64
N ARG A 771 7.96 28.21 5.57
CA ARG A 771 7.17 27.04 6.01
C ARG A 771 6.92 26.05 4.86
N GLU A 772 7.30 24.78 5.01
CA GLU A 772 6.66 23.66 4.30
C GLU A 772 7.08 22.29 4.89
N CYS A 773 6.05 21.48 5.19
CA CYS A 773 6.04 20.04 5.49
C CYS A 773 7.07 19.49 6.49
N GLY A 774 6.83 19.78 7.77
CA GLY A 774 7.48 19.09 8.90
C GLY A 774 6.71 17.83 9.29
N CYS A 775 7.20 16.65 8.90
CA CYS A 775 6.83 15.37 9.51
C CYS A 775 8.01 14.85 10.36
N GLY A 776 8.60 15.69 11.21
CA GLY A 776 9.73 15.23 12.04
C GLY A 776 10.37 16.24 12.99
N GLU A 777 10.10 17.54 12.89
CA GLU A 777 10.72 18.55 13.77
C GLU A 777 9.75 19.22 14.78
N LEU A 778 8.46 18.90 14.74
CA LEU A 778 7.44 19.42 15.67
C LEU A 778 6.48 18.32 16.18
N HIS A 779 7.05 17.20 16.63
CA HIS A 779 6.37 16.29 17.55
C HIS A 779 7.11 16.33 18.90
#